data_AF-A0AAV0HAS2-F1
#
_entry.id   AF-A0AAV0HAS2-F1
#
_cell.length_a   1.000
_cell.length_b   1.000
_cell.length_c   1.000
_cell.angle_alpha   90.00
_cell.angle_beta   90.00
_cell.angle_gamma   90.00
#
_symmetry.space_group_name_H-M   'P 1'
#
loop_
_entity.id
_entity.type
_entity.pdbx_description
1 polymer ?
#
loop_
_entity_poly.entity_id
_entity_poly.type
_entity_poly.pdbx_seq_one_letter_code
_entity_poly.pdbx_strand_id
1 'polypeptide(L)'
;MMSCVSPSLSSLDDGQTHDVYLHGDLHLTIVEARRLPNMDLLSERLRLCFTALDTCRKPFSGRKGKKKRNGRKTNIITSDPYVTVCVAGARVARTRVIPNSQNPIWNENFRIPIAHPATHIEFHVKDDDVFGADLIGIAVVPVARIAGGERVRDWFPIVSSLGGKPPKPDCAMLIEMRFVKCEDNPMYKIGSDHNPNLYSIRDCYFPARPGSSLTLYQDAHCPDGLLPEIKLDGGMAFKHEKCWEDICHAILEAHHLVYVVGWSVFHKVKLIREPTKPLPNGGNLSLGDLLKYKSQEGVRVLMLVWDDKTSHNKFFINTAGVMQTHDEETRKFFKHSSVNCVLSPRYASSKLSIFKQQARFTRCFPLLCHHIFKHSLVSVKHELVFLGTNHGSLKDLKMARKIVVGTLFTHHQKCVIVDSQASGNNRKITAFLGGLDLCDGRYDTPEHRLFRDVDTVFDGDFHNPTLPVGIKGPREPWHDLHCKIEGPAAYDVLTNFEQRWKKAAKLRRFKTVTHWHDDSLIKLERISWILSPSPSVSIDDPSLWVTEEKDPEKWNVQVFRSIDSGSLKGFPKDVFQAEAQNLVCAKNLVIDRSIQTAYIQAIRSAQHFVYIENQYFIGSSYSWPAYKEAGADNLIPMELALKICSKIRAKERFAVYIVIPMWPEGLPSSACVQEILFWQGQTMQMMYRLIAEELENMKMENAHPQDYLNFFCLGNREQPPKDESPPSSSSSKNASPPEVTSSCQKHQRFMIYVHAKGMIVDDEYVIIGSANINQRSMAGSRDTEIAMGGYQPNHTWGNKKRHPRGQVYGYRMSLWAEHLGKLHDTYKEPEKLDCVKAVNKTAEENWEKFTSEKFKSLQGHILKYPVQVDKNGKVNPLPGHETFPDVGGKVLGARTTLPDALTT
;
A
#
# COMPACT_ATOMS: atom_id res chain seq x y z
N MET A 1 51.69 -34.00 -16.89
CA MET A 1 51.89 -33.74 -15.46
C MET A 1 52.26 -32.29 -15.28
N MET A 2 51.32 -31.46 -14.82
CA MET A 2 51.60 -30.20 -14.13
C MET A 2 50.32 -29.87 -13.36
N SER A 3 50.49 -29.71 -12.05
CA SER A 3 49.49 -29.74 -10.99
C SER A 3 48.74 -28.42 -10.87
N CYS A 4 47.41 -28.47 -10.97
CA CYS A 4 46.52 -27.41 -10.51
C CYS A 4 46.43 -27.47 -8.98
N VAL A 5 46.93 -26.43 -8.31
CA VAL A 5 46.72 -26.21 -6.87
C VAL A 5 45.42 -25.42 -6.71
N SER A 6 44.46 -26.02 -6.03
CA SER A 6 43.22 -25.42 -5.52
C SER A 6 43.53 -24.39 -4.42
N PRO A 7 42.96 -23.17 -4.44
CA PRO A 7 43.02 -22.30 -3.27
C PRO A 7 41.96 -22.72 -2.25
N SER A 8 42.44 -23.03 -1.05
CA SER A 8 41.65 -23.28 0.16
C SER A 8 40.91 -22.01 0.61
N LEU A 9 39.60 -22.14 0.90
CA LEU A 9 38.85 -21.16 1.67
C LEU A 9 39.33 -21.18 3.13
N SER A 10 40.29 -20.34 3.47
CA SER A 10 40.57 -19.94 4.85
C SER A 10 41.48 -18.71 4.85
N SER A 11 41.12 -17.71 5.66
CA SER A 11 41.76 -16.41 5.86
C SER A 11 41.60 -15.40 4.70
N LEU A 12 40.48 -14.67 4.72
CA LEU A 12 40.49 -13.27 4.34
C LEU A 12 40.36 -12.46 5.63
N ASP A 13 41.32 -11.56 5.76
CA ASP A 13 41.61 -10.65 6.86
C ASP A 13 40.45 -9.68 7.13
N ASP A 14 40.31 -9.26 8.38
CA ASP A 14 39.23 -8.43 8.95
C ASP A 14 39.40 -6.94 8.58
N GLY A 15 39.59 -6.66 7.29
CA GLY A 15 39.55 -5.31 6.74
C GLY A 15 38.12 -4.93 6.41
N GLN A 16 37.61 -3.84 6.99
CA GLN A 16 36.27 -3.27 6.73
C GLN A 16 35.94 -3.25 5.22
N THR A 17 35.29 -4.30 4.74
CA THR A 17 34.67 -4.31 3.42
C THR A 17 33.40 -3.51 3.54
N HIS A 18 33.42 -2.24 3.12
CA HIS A 18 32.19 -1.46 2.95
C HIS A 18 31.22 -2.27 2.07
N ASP A 19 30.01 -2.53 2.57
CA ASP A 19 28.98 -3.24 1.83
C ASP A 19 28.65 -2.45 0.55
N VAL A 20 29.10 -2.95 -0.60
CA VAL A 20 28.77 -2.34 -1.90
C VAL A 20 27.30 -2.60 -2.20
N TYR A 21 26.51 -1.53 -2.28
CA TYR A 21 25.10 -1.61 -2.67
C TYR A 21 24.96 -1.77 -4.18
N LEU A 22 24.28 -2.84 -4.60
CA LEU A 22 23.84 -2.99 -5.99
C LEU A 22 22.57 -2.14 -6.18
N HIS A 23 22.73 -0.90 -6.66
CA HIS A 23 21.65 0.07 -6.84
C HIS A 23 21.40 0.39 -8.31
N GLY A 24 20.27 -0.06 -8.85
CA GLY A 24 19.92 0.11 -10.26
C GLY A 24 18.91 -0.90 -10.77
N ASP A 25 18.99 -1.24 -12.04
CA ASP A 25 18.08 -2.16 -12.72
C ASP A 25 18.82 -3.40 -13.21
N LEU A 26 18.33 -4.57 -12.80
CA LEU A 26 18.79 -5.86 -13.30
C LEU A 26 17.85 -6.35 -14.38
N HIS A 27 18.33 -6.41 -15.61
CA HIS A 27 17.70 -7.11 -16.71
C HIS A 27 18.16 -8.56 -16.67
N LEU A 28 17.22 -9.49 -16.46
CA LEU A 28 17.51 -10.89 -16.23
C LEU A 28 16.63 -11.76 -17.11
N THR A 29 17.23 -12.70 -17.83
CA THR A 29 16.52 -13.79 -18.50
C THR A 29 16.96 -15.12 -17.90
N ILE A 30 16.00 -15.87 -17.36
CA ILE A 30 16.21 -17.24 -16.92
C ILE A 30 15.83 -18.15 -18.09
N VAL A 31 16.84 -18.70 -18.78
CA VAL A 31 16.67 -19.40 -20.05
C VAL A 31 16.23 -20.84 -19.79
N GLU A 32 17.12 -21.67 -19.27
CA GLU A 32 16.90 -23.10 -19.06
C GLU A 32 17.80 -23.69 -17.97
N ALA A 33 17.45 -24.88 -17.48
CA ALA A 33 18.34 -25.71 -16.68
C ALA A 33 18.47 -27.11 -17.28
N ARG A 34 19.58 -27.79 -17.00
CA ARG A 34 19.87 -29.13 -17.50
C ARG A 34 20.20 -30.10 -16.37
N ARG A 35 19.77 -31.36 -16.55
CA ARG A 35 20.09 -32.50 -15.67
C ARG A 35 19.70 -32.28 -14.21
N LEU A 36 18.51 -31.74 -13.95
CA LEU A 36 17.98 -31.68 -12.58
C LEU A 36 17.72 -33.11 -12.03
N PRO A 37 17.89 -33.34 -10.72
CA PRO A 37 17.47 -34.58 -10.07
C PRO A 37 15.94 -34.76 -10.16
N ASN A 38 15.48 -36.01 -10.05
CA ASN A 38 14.05 -36.29 -9.89
C ASN A 38 13.74 -36.35 -8.39
N MET A 39 13.08 -35.32 -7.85
CA MET A 39 12.77 -35.24 -6.43
C MET A 39 11.46 -35.96 -6.05
N ASP A 40 10.51 -36.16 -6.99
CA ASP A 40 9.26 -36.90 -6.72
C ASP A 40 9.51 -38.33 -6.22
N LEU A 41 10.50 -39.02 -6.81
CA LEU A 41 10.90 -40.38 -6.40
C LEU A 41 11.54 -40.41 -5.00
N LEU A 42 12.19 -39.32 -4.59
CA LEU A 42 12.83 -39.15 -3.28
C LEU A 42 11.77 -38.86 -2.20
N SER A 43 10.81 -37.98 -2.52
CA SER A 43 9.65 -37.66 -1.70
C SER A 43 8.76 -38.89 -1.48
N GLU A 44 8.50 -39.70 -2.53
CA GLU A 44 7.77 -40.97 -2.39
C GLU A 44 8.50 -42.01 -1.53
N ARG A 45 9.85 -42.12 -1.63
CA ARG A 45 10.64 -43.03 -0.79
C ARG A 45 10.63 -42.62 0.68
N LEU A 46 10.75 -41.34 0.98
CA LEU A 46 10.60 -40.80 2.35
C LEU A 46 9.19 -41.06 2.89
N ARG A 47 8.16 -40.86 2.07
CA ARG A 47 6.76 -41.13 2.43
C ARG A 47 6.51 -42.60 2.82
N LEU A 48 7.16 -43.54 2.13
CA LEU A 48 7.10 -44.98 2.43
C LEU A 48 7.81 -45.36 3.74
N CYS A 49 8.87 -44.64 4.12
CA CYS A 49 9.56 -44.85 5.40
C CYS A 49 8.74 -44.34 6.59
N PHE A 50 7.98 -43.25 6.44
CA PHE A 50 7.12 -42.73 7.50
C PHE A 50 5.85 -43.58 7.72
N THR A 51 5.30 -44.19 6.68
CA THR A 51 4.18 -45.14 6.85
C THR A 51 4.61 -46.50 7.42
N ALA A 52 5.89 -46.85 7.32
CA ALA A 52 6.44 -48.08 7.90
C ALA A 52 6.62 -48.01 9.43
N LEU A 53 6.65 -46.81 10.01
CA LEU A 53 6.78 -46.59 11.46
C LEU A 53 5.45 -46.64 12.22
N ASP A 54 4.32 -46.76 11.51
CA ASP A 54 2.97 -46.67 12.11
C ASP A 54 2.14 -47.97 12.02
N THR A 55 2.77 -49.11 11.74
CA THR A 55 2.05 -50.40 11.71
C THR A 55 2.77 -51.53 12.45
N CYS A 56 2.85 -51.42 13.77
CA CYS A 56 2.95 -52.60 14.65
C CYS A 56 1.54 -53.02 15.14
N ARG A 57 0.77 -53.75 14.32
CA ARG A 57 -0.27 -54.67 14.82
C ARG A 57 -0.54 -55.82 13.83
N LYS A 58 -0.71 -57.00 14.42
CA LYS A 58 -0.58 -58.39 13.91
C LYS A 58 -1.53 -58.80 12.76
N PRO A 59 -1.24 -59.94 12.08
CA PRO A 59 -1.82 -60.32 10.79
C PRO A 59 -3.06 -61.21 10.94
N PHE A 60 -4.01 -61.07 10.01
CA PHE A 60 -4.98 -62.13 9.72
C PHE A 60 -5.22 -62.28 8.21
N SER A 61 -5.49 -63.52 7.87
CA SER A 61 -5.36 -64.23 6.60
C SER A 61 -6.44 -63.94 5.56
N GLY A 62 -6.02 -63.95 4.29
CA GLY A 62 -6.61 -64.79 3.25
C GLY A 62 -7.82 -64.24 2.46
N ARG A 63 -7.57 -63.85 1.20
CA ARG A 63 -8.26 -64.41 0.02
C ARG A 63 -7.62 -63.91 -1.28
N LYS A 64 -7.13 -64.86 -2.09
CA LYS A 64 -6.59 -64.64 -3.44
C LYS A 64 -7.74 -64.26 -4.39
N GLY A 65 -7.70 -63.06 -4.94
CA GLY A 65 -8.52 -62.62 -6.07
C GLY A 65 -7.63 -62.21 -7.24
N LYS A 66 -7.62 -63.01 -8.31
CA LYS A 66 -6.96 -62.70 -9.59
C LYS A 66 -7.58 -61.42 -10.17
N LYS A 67 -6.79 -60.36 -10.36
CA LYS A 67 -7.13 -59.25 -11.27
C LYS A 67 -6.03 -59.04 -12.31
N LYS A 68 -6.52 -58.93 -13.55
CA LYS A 68 -5.82 -58.87 -14.83
C LYS A 68 -4.79 -57.72 -14.88
N ARG A 69 -3.61 -58.01 -15.45
CA ARG A 69 -2.63 -57.02 -15.92
C ARG A 69 -3.24 -56.26 -17.09
N ASN A 70 -3.72 -55.04 -16.85
CA ASN A 70 -3.81 -54.03 -17.89
C ASN A 70 -2.57 -53.15 -17.79
N GLY A 71 -1.77 -53.12 -18.86
CA GLY A 71 -0.59 -52.27 -18.97
C GLY A 71 -0.97 -50.80 -18.82
N ARG A 72 -0.64 -50.20 -17.68
CA ARG A 72 -0.53 -48.75 -17.55
C ARG A 72 0.81 -48.35 -18.17
N LYS A 73 0.78 -47.53 -19.24
CA LYS A 73 1.90 -46.64 -19.52
C LYS A 73 2.16 -45.86 -18.22
N THR A 74 3.29 -46.11 -17.59
CA THR A 74 3.76 -45.31 -16.47
C THR A 74 4.14 -43.95 -17.05
N ASN A 75 3.29 -42.94 -16.89
CA ASN A 75 3.77 -41.56 -17.01
C ASN A 75 4.90 -41.43 -15.99
N ILE A 76 6.12 -41.17 -16.46
CA ILE A 76 7.26 -40.93 -15.59
C ILE A 76 6.96 -39.59 -14.90
N ILE A 77 6.64 -39.64 -13.61
CA ILE A 77 6.48 -38.45 -12.78
C ILE A 77 7.90 -37.98 -12.43
N THR A 78 8.22 -36.74 -12.78
CA THR A 78 9.50 -36.10 -12.48
C THR A 78 9.26 -34.71 -11.93
N SER A 79 10.28 -34.11 -11.31
CA SER A 79 10.23 -32.76 -10.75
C SER A 79 9.49 -31.72 -11.59
N ASP A 80 8.82 -30.82 -10.88
CA ASP A 80 8.10 -29.62 -11.33
C ASP A 80 8.93 -28.35 -11.00
N PRO A 81 10.07 -28.10 -11.69
CA PRO A 81 11.03 -27.09 -11.29
C PRO A 81 10.57 -25.64 -11.54
N TYR A 82 11.00 -24.76 -10.64
CA TYR A 82 10.99 -23.30 -10.80
C TYR A 82 12.23 -22.67 -10.13
N VAL A 83 12.50 -21.40 -10.45
CA VAL A 83 13.63 -20.65 -9.91
C VAL A 83 13.14 -19.48 -9.07
N THR A 84 13.76 -19.25 -7.92
CA THR A 84 13.62 -17.98 -7.17
C THR A 84 14.96 -17.26 -7.14
N VAL A 85 14.93 -15.97 -7.49
CA VAL A 85 16.11 -15.10 -7.47
C VAL A 85 16.13 -14.37 -6.15
N CYS A 86 17.24 -14.48 -5.41
CA CYS A 86 17.44 -13.86 -4.12
C CYS A 86 18.68 -12.95 -4.14
N VAL A 87 18.54 -11.76 -3.55
CA VAL A 87 19.63 -10.79 -3.37
C VAL A 87 19.60 -10.35 -1.92
N ALA A 88 20.72 -10.50 -1.19
CA ALA A 88 20.79 -10.21 0.24
C ALA A 88 19.71 -10.94 1.08
N GLY A 89 19.38 -12.17 0.73
CA GLY A 89 18.29 -12.94 1.36
C GLY A 89 16.87 -12.58 0.88
N ALA A 90 16.66 -11.38 0.34
CA ALA A 90 15.37 -10.95 -0.19
C ALA A 90 15.05 -11.60 -1.54
N ARG A 91 13.82 -12.10 -1.71
CA ARG A 91 13.37 -12.66 -2.98
C ARG A 91 12.90 -11.57 -3.93
N VAL A 92 13.62 -11.37 -5.03
CA VAL A 92 13.37 -10.29 -6.00
C VAL A 92 12.61 -10.74 -7.25
N ALA A 93 12.68 -12.02 -7.62
CA ALA A 93 11.94 -12.61 -8.73
C ALA A 93 11.67 -14.11 -8.54
N ARG A 94 10.72 -14.64 -9.32
CA ARG A 94 10.38 -16.06 -9.36
C ARG A 94 9.86 -16.42 -10.76
N THR A 95 10.28 -17.56 -11.29
CA THR A 95 9.75 -18.10 -12.56
C THR A 95 8.46 -18.89 -12.39
N ARG A 96 7.79 -19.20 -13.51
CA ARG A 96 6.73 -20.23 -13.54
C ARG A 96 7.27 -21.62 -13.19
N VAL A 97 6.35 -22.46 -12.73
CA VAL A 97 6.60 -23.89 -12.54
C VAL A 97 6.48 -24.58 -13.88
N ILE A 98 7.49 -25.36 -14.27
CA ILE A 98 7.44 -26.21 -15.47
C ILE A 98 7.14 -27.63 -15.01
N PRO A 99 6.02 -28.23 -15.41
CA PRO A 99 5.66 -29.54 -14.92
C PRO A 99 6.52 -30.64 -15.56
N ASN A 100 6.89 -31.64 -14.77
CA ASN A 100 7.50 -32.90 -15.19
C ASN A 100 8.70 -32.74 -16.12
N SER A 101 9.70 -31.97 -15.69
CA SER A 101 10.92 -31.75 -16.48
C SER A 101 12.20 -31.74 -15.65
N GLN A 102 13.18 -32.55 -16.08
CA GLN A 102 14.57 -32.47 -15.60
C GLN A 102 15.44 -31.50 -16.43
N ASN A 103 14.91 -31.00 -17.55
CA ASN A 103 15.57 -30.00 -18.41
C ASN A 103 14.57 -28.87 -18.73
N PRO A 104 14.15 -28.09 -17.71
CA PRO A 104 13.14 -27.06 -17.89
C PRO A 104 13.66 -25.89 -18.74
N ILE A 105 12.81 -25.38 -19.64
CA ILE A 105 13.06 -24.18 -20.45
C ILE A 105 12.02 -23.11 -20.07
N TRP A 106 12.44 -22.09 -19.31
CA TRP A 106 11.58 -21.01 -18.87
C TRP A 106 11.49 -19.89 -19.91
N ASN A 107 12.64 -19.40 -20.40
CA ASN A 107 12.73 -18.21 -21.25
C ASN A 107 11.95 -17.01 -20.69
N GLU A 108 12.01 -16.79 -19.37
CA GLU A 108 11.29 -15.70 -18.72
C GLU A 108 12.19 -14.50 -18.49
N ASN A 109 11.65 -13.31 -18.77
CA ASN A 109 12.36 -12.04 -18.68
C ASN A 109 11.89 -11.25 -17.48
N PHE A 110 12.84 -10.73 -16.72
CA PHE A 110 12.60 -9.91 -15.55
C PHE A 110 13.34 -8.59 -15.67
N ARG A 111 12.62 -7.50 -15.38
CA ARG A 111 13.20 -6.20 -15.07
C ARG A 111 13.03 -5.96 -13.58
N ILE A 112 14.14 -5.98 -12.87
CA ILE A 112 14.14 -6.02 -11.41
C ILE A 112 14.85 -4.78 -10.89
N PRO A 113 14.16 -3.84 -10.24
CA PRO A 113 14.84 -2.80 -9.49
C PRO A 113 15.56 -3.43 -8.31
N ILE A 114 16.85 -3.15 -8.17
CA ILE A 114 17.70 -3.64 -7.08
C ILE A 114 18.20 -2.44 -6.27
N ALA A 115 18.11 -2.55 -4.95
CA ALA A 115 18.70 -1.64 -3.98
C ALA A 115 19.20 -2.45 -2.76
N HIS A 116 20.10 -3.41 -2.99
CA HIS A 116 20.47 -4.40 -1.95
C HIS A 116 21.98 -4.40 -1.71
N PRO A 117 22.45 -4.61 -0.46
CA PRO A 117 23.85 -4.90 -0.20
C PRO A 117 24.16 -6.33 -0.68
N ALA A 118 24.98 -6.48 -1.71
CA ALA A 118 25.16 -7.79 -2.34
C ALA A 118 26.58 -8.01 -2.87
N THR A 119 27.17 -9.15 -2.51
CA THR A 119 28.40 -9.66 -3.12
C THR A 119 28.13 -10.65 -4.25
N HIS A 120 26.93 -11.27 -4.25
CA HIS A 120 26.49 -12.23 -5.24
C HIS A 120 24.95 -12.25 -5.34
N ILE A 121 24.44 -12.82 -6.43
CA ILE A 121 23.02 -13.11 -6.67
C ILE A 121 22.82 -14.62 -6.62
N GLU A 122 21.81 -15.06 -5.86
CA GLU A 122 21.49 -16.48 -5.70
C GLU A 122 20.26 -16.86 -6.53
N PHE A 123 20.36 -17.98 -7.24
CA PHE A 123 19.28 -18.57 -8.03
C PHE A 123 18.93 -19.93 -7.44
N HIS A 124 17.88 -19.96 -6.62
CA HIS A 124 17.45 -21.19 -5.96
C HIS A 124 16.52 -21.96 -6.90
N VAL A 125 16.95 -23.13 -7.36
CA VAL A 125 16.12 -24.08 -8.11
C VAL A 125 15.33 -24.92 -7.12
N LYS A 126 14.02 -24.94 -7.27
CA LYS A 126 13.10 -25.59 -6.34
C LYS A 126 12.12 -26.47 -7.12
N ASP A 127 11.66 -27.52 -6.48
CA ASP A 127 10.55 -28.36 -6.94
C ASP A 127 9.23 -27.87 -6.29
N ASP A 128 8.12 -27.84 -7.03
CA ASP A 128 6.81 -27.39 -6.52
C ASP A 128 5.91 -28.57 -6.11
N ASP A 129 6.25 -29.26 -5.02
CA ASP A 129 5.45 -30.39 -4.54
C ASP A 129 4.16 -29.96 -3.82
N VAL A 130 3.17 -30.86 -3.83
CA VAL A 130 1.84 -30.65 -3.21
C VAL A 130 1.93 -30.27 -1.72
N PHE A 131 3.00 -30.67 -1.03
CA PHE A 131 3.22 -30.52 0.42
C PHE A 131 4.29 -29.47 0.83
N GLY A 132 4.91 -28.78 -0.13
CA GLY A 132 5.94 -27.77 0.15
C GLY A 132 7.02 -27.80 -0.93
N ALA A 133 7.68 -26.67 -1.17
CA ALA A 133 8.70 -26.63 -2.21
C ALA A 133 10.05 -27.16 -1.69
N ASP A 134 10.61 -28.17 -2.35
CA ASP A 134 11.91 -28.76 -2.00
C ASP A 134 13.04 -28.06 -2.79
N LEU A 135 14.12 -27.70 -2.10
CA LEU A 135 15.28 -27.07 -2.74
C LEU A 135 16.10 -28.12 -3.50
N ILE A 136 16.23 -27.95 -4.82
CA ILE A 136 17.07 -28.79 -5.69
C ILE A 136 18.54 -28.38 -5.58
N GLY A 137 18.80 -27.07 -5.59
CA GLY A 137 20.14 -26.50 -5.46
C GLY A 137 20.17 -25.01 -5.74
N ILE A 138 21.36 -24.41 -5.64
CA ILE A 138 21.57 -22.98 -5.80
C ILE A 138 22.64 -22.75 -6.86
N ALA A 139 22.39 -21.85 -7.81
CA ALA A 139 23.44 -21.27 -8.64
C ALA A 139 23.77 -19.86 -8.13
N VAL A 140 25.05 -19.49 -8.12
CA VAL A 140 25.54 -18.23 -7.55
C VAL A 140 26.28 -17.44 -8.62
N VAL A 141 25.92 -16.17 -8.79
CA VAL A 141 26.60 -15.25 -9.71
C VAL A 141 27.22 -14.11 -8.92
N PRO A 142 28.56 -13.98 -8.87
CA PRO A 142 29.22 -12.86 -8.20
C PRO A 142 28.85 -11.52 -8.83
N VAL A 143 28.58 -10.51 -7.99
CA VAL A 143 28.21 -9.15 -8.45
C VAL A 143 29.30 -8.54 -9.31
N ALA A 144 30.59 -8.84 -9.03
CA ALA A 144 31.71 -8.40 -9.84
C ALA A 144 31.59 -8.74 -11.34
N ARG A 145 30.86 -9.81 -11.72
CA ARG A 145 30.66 -10.18 -13.13
C ARG A 145 29.69 -9.26 -13.87
N ILE A 146 28.81 -8.56 -13.17
CA ILE A 146 27.78 -7.69 -13.76
C ILE A 146 27.96 -6.22 -13.39
N ALA A 147 28.78 -5.90 -12.39
CA ALA A 147 29.00 -4.54 -11.91
C ALA A 147 29.54 -3.59 -13.00
N GLY A 148 30.25 -4.13 -14.01
CA GLY A 148 30.74 -3.38 -15.17
C GLY A 148 29.67 -3.05 -16.22
N GLY A 149 28.43 -3.53 -16.08
CA GLY A 149 27.32 -3.23 -16.99
C GLY A 149 27.30 -4.04 -18.30
N GLU A 150 28.28 -4.93 -18.48
CA GLU A 150 28.34 -5.86 -19.60
C GLU A 150 27.24 -6.93 -19.52
N ARG A 151 26.83 -7.45 -20.68
CA ARG A 151 25.86 -8.54 -20.77
C ARG A 151 26.57 -9.86 -20.52
N VAL A 152 26.13 -10.58 -19.50
CA VAL A 152 26.61 -11.94 -19.18
C VAL A 152 25.58 -12.95 -19.70
N ARG A 153 26.02 -13.97 -20.44
CA ARG A 153 25.19 -15.11 -20.84
C ARG A 153 26.03 -16.38 -20.70
N ASP A 154 25.81 -17.13 -19.61
CA ASP A 154 26.68 -18.25 -19.24
C ASP A 154 25.91 -19.38 -18.55
N TRP A 155 26.51 -20.57 -18.56
CA TRP A 155 26.07 -21.70 -17.75
C TRP A 155 26.67 -21.62 -16.35
N PHE A 156 25.81 -21.58 -15.34
CA PHE A 156 26.20 -21.57 -13.94
C PHE A 156 25.88 -22.92 -13.29
N PRO A 157 26.86 -23.57 -12.64
CA PRO A 157 26.64 -24.85 -11.98
C PRO A 157 25.62 -24.71 -10.84
N ILE A 158 24.72 -25.67 -10.72
CA ILE A 158 23.78 -25.75 -9.60
C ILE A 158 24.43 -26.63 -8.53
N VAL A 159 24.64 -26.08 -7.34
CA VAL A 159 25.24 -26.80 -6.20
C VAL A 159 24.20 -27.15 -5.15
N SER A 160 24.35 -28.32 -4.53
CA SER A 160 23.52 -28.74 -3.40
C SER A 160 23.87 -27.94 -2.14
N SER A 161 22.86 -27.58 -1.35
CA SER A 161 23.04 -26.98 -0.01
C SER A 161 23.71 -27.94 0.98
N LEU A 162 23.57 -29.25 0.75
CA LEU A 162 24.22 -30.32 1.51
C LEU A 162 25.49 -30.77 0.75
N GLY A 163 26.61 -30.07 0.98
CA GLY A 163 27.95 -30.55 0.61
C GLY A 163 28.61 -29.92 -0.62
N GLY A 164 28.08 -28.82 -1.18
CA GLY A 164 28.76 -27.96 -2.16
C GLY A 164 29.06 -28.61 -3.53
N LYS A 165 28.64 -29.86 -3.74
CA LYS A 165 28.78 -30.59 -5.00
C LYS A 165 27.48 -30.49 -5.84
N PRO A 166 27.58 -30.55 -7.18
CA PRO A 166 26.41 -30.59 -8.04
C PRO A 166 25.51 -31.80 -7.73
N PRO A 167 24.16 -31.65 -7.70
CA PRO A 167 23.24 -32.76 -7.43
C PRO A 167 23.36 -33.94 -8.41
N LYS A 168 23.75 -33.63 -9.65
CA LYS A 168 24.14 -34.57 -10.71
C LYS A 168 25.37 -34.00 -11.42
N PRO A 169 26.22 -34.84 -12.03
CA PRO A 169 27.26 -34.35 -12.91
C PRO A 169 26.67 -33.36 -13.90
N ASP A 170 27.32 -32.21 -14.02
CA ASP A 170 27.11 -31.33 -15.16
C ASP A 170 25.71 -30.63 -15.10
N CYS A 171 25.07 -30.67 -13.92
CA CYS A 171 23.84 -29.95 -13.54
C CYS A 171 24.09 -28.44 -13.47
N ALA A 172 23.41 -27.67 -14.30
CA ALA A 172 23.65 -26.23 -14.45
C ALA A 172 22.40 -25.52 -14.98
N MET A 173 22.38 -24.19 -14.86
CA MET A 173 21.39 -23.32 -15.50
C MET A 173 22.04 -22.27 -16.40
N LEU A 174 21.39 -21.98 -17.52
CA LEU A 174 21.77 -20.92 -18.43
C LEU A 174 21.05 -19.64 -18.00
N ILE A 175 21.84 -18.64 -17.61
CA ILE A 175 21.32 -17.34 -17.21
C ILE A 175 21.90 -16.29 -18.13
N GLU A 176 21.05 -15.34 -18.52
CA GLU A 176 21.48 -14.10 -19.15
C GLU A 176 21.13 -12.92 -18.26
N MET A 177 22.07 -12.00 -18.05
CA MET A 177 21.85 -10.83 -17.21
C MET A 177 22.66 -9.62 -17.66
N ARG A 178 22.11 -8.44 -17.41
CA ARG A 178 22.78 -7.15 -17.53
C ARG A 178 22.32 -6.24 -16.41
N PHE A 179 23.25 -5.60 -15.73
CA PHE A 179 22.94 -4.62 -14.69
C PHE A 179 23.20 -3.21 -15.21
N VAL A 180 22.29 -2.28 -14.92
CA VAL A 180 22.43 -0.86 -15.22
C VAL A 180 22.36 -0.11 -13.90
N LYS A 181 23.45 0.56 -13.51
CA LYS A 181 23.47 1.37 -12.30
C LYS A 181 22.44 2.49 -12.37
N CYS A 182 21.88 2.86 -11.23
CA CYS A 182 20.89 3.95 -11.15
C CYS A 182 21.45 5.27 -11.70
N GLU A 183 22.71 5.60 -11.40
CA GLU A 183 23.39 6.83 -11.85
C GLU A 183 23.69 6.86 -13.36
N ASP A 184 23.86 5.68 -13.97
CA ASP A 184 24.14 5.54 -15.40
C ASP A 184 22.87 5.45 -16.24
N ASN A 185 21.73 5.15 -15.60
CA ASN A 185 20.47 4.95 -16.31
C ASN A 185 19.92 6.30 -16.83
N PRO A 186 19.85 6.53 -18.15
CA PRO A 186 19.34 7.78 -18.71
C PRO A 186 17.87 8.03 -18.37
N MET A 187 17.12 7.00 -17.98
CA MET A 187 15.73 7.14 -17.48
C MET A 187 15.65 8.07 -16.25
N TYR A 188 16.67 8.05 -15.39
CA TYR A 188 16.67 8.77 -14.11
C TYR A 188 17.45 10.09 -14.17
N LYS A 189 18.03 10.42 -15.32
CA LYS A 189 18.66 11.71 -15.60
C LYS A 189 17.60 12.71 -16.11
N ILE A 190 16.57 12.93 -15.31
CA ILE A 190 15.55 13.95 -15.63
C ILE A 190 16.19 15.34 -15.43
N GLY A 191 16.00 16.23 -16.41
CA GLY A 191 16.48 17.63 -16.38
C GLY A 191 17.57 18.00 -17.39
N SER A 192 18.12 17.04 -18.14
CA SER A 192 19.12 17.34 -19.20
C SER A 192 18.52 17.49 -20.61
N ASP A 193 17.42 16.79 -20.91
CA ASP A 193 16.83 16.74 -22.25
C ASP A 193 15.32 17.03 -22.25
N HIS A 194 14.89 17.79 -23.27
CA HIS A 194 13.52 18.24 -23.53
C HIS A 194 12.53 17.12 -23.93
N ASN A 195 12.76 15.87 -23.54
CA ASN A 195 11.90 14.76 -23.96
C ASN A 195 10.71 14.58 -23.00
N PRO A 196 9.47 14.96 -23.38
CA PRO A 196 8.29 14.79 -22.53
C PRO A 196 7.99 13.32 -22.16
N ASN A 197 8.56 12.35 -22.89
CA ASN A 197 8.45 10.92 -22.55
C ASN A 197 9.35 10.49 -21.36
N LEU A 198 10.13 11.40 -20.76
CA LEU A 198 10.97 11.12 -19.59
C LEU A 198 10.18 11.10 -18.27
N TYR A 199 9.05 11.82 -18.18
CA TYR A 199 8.26 11.93 -16.94
C TYR A 199 7.22 10.81 -16.77
N SER A 200 6.95 10.04 -17.82
CA SER A 200 6.03 8.91 -17.76
C SER A 200 6.69 7.71 -17.10
N ILE A 201 6.03 7.12 -16.11
CA ILE A 201 6.52 5.91 -15.44
C ILE A 201 6.42 4.73 -16.41
N ARG A 202 7.54 4.04 -16.60
CA ARG A 202 7.64 2.90 -17.52
C ARG A 202 7.28 1.60 -16.81
N ASP A 203 7.08 0.55 -17.60
CA ASP A 203 6.86 -0.81 -17.12
C ASP A 203 5.63 -0.93 -16.20
N CYS A 204 4.53 -0.28 -16.61
CA CYS A 204 3.25 -0.25 -15.91
C CYS A 204 2.11 -0.77 -16.81
N TYR A 205 1.04 -1.28 -16.20
CA TYR A 205 -0.11 -1.85 -16.93
C TYR A 205 -0.90 -0.79 -17.71
N PHE A 206 -1.18 0.35 -17.07
CA PHE A 206 -1.78 1.51 -17.75
C PHE A 206 -0.68 2.48 -18.18
N PRO A 207 -0.71 2.99 -19.43
CA PRO A 207 0.23 4.00 -19.90
C PRO A 207 -0.15 5.39 -19.36
N ALA A 208 0.76 6.35 -19.48
CA ALA A 208 0.45 7.75 -19.19
C ALA A 208 -0.48 8.33 -20.27
N ARG A 209 -1.46 9.13 -19.82
CA ARG A 209 -2.51 9.71 -20.64
C ARG A 209 -2.36 11.23 -20.73
N PRO A 210 -2.13 11.81 -21.92
CA PRO A 210 -2.13 13.25 -22.11
C PRO A 210 -3.55 13.81 -22.20
N GLY A 211 -3.68 15.14 -22.18
CA GLY A 211 -4.95 15.83 -22.38
C GLY A 211 -5.94 15.67 -21.22
N SER A 212 -5.41 15.33 -20.04
CA SER A 212 -6.18 15.19 -18.81
C SER A 212 -6.23 16.49 -18.01
N SER A 213 -7.19 16.57 -17.09
CA SER A 213 -7.25 17.56 -16.03
C SER A 213 -7.20 16.85 -14.69
N LEU A 214 -6.51 17.46 -13.72
CA LEU A 214 -6.33 16.94 -12.38
C LEU A 214 -6.65 18.03 -11.35
N THR A 215 -7.53 17.71 -10.41
CA THR A 215 -7.74 18.51 -9.19
C THR A 215 -7.17 17.75 -8.00
N LEU A 216 -6.34 18.44 -7.21
CA LEU A 216 -5.73 17.90 -6.00
C LEU A 216 -6.51 18.42 -4.79
N TYR A 217 -6.98 17.52 -3.93
CA TYR A 217 -7.70 17.86 -2.72
C TYR A 217 -6.84 17.58 -1.50
N GLN A 218 -6.85 18.54 -0.57
CA GLN A 218 -6.42 18.35 0.81
C GLN A 218 -7.69 18.25 1.66
N ASP A 219 -7.76 17.21 2.47
CA ASP A 219 -8.93 16.85 3.27
C ASP A 219 -10.23 16.63 2.47
N ALA A 220 -11.30 16.32 3.21
CA ALA A 220 -12.64 16.19 2.66
C ALA A 220 -13.22 17.56 2.25
N HIS A 221 -12.83 18.63 2.94
CA HIS A 221 -13.36 19.97 2.72
C HIS A 221 -12.34 21.05 3.10
N CYS A 222 -12.27 22.14 2.34
CA CYS A 222 -11.43 23.29 2.67
C CYS A 222 -12.29 24.56 2.62
N PRO A 223 -12.61 25.18 3.77
CA PRO A 223 -13.37 26.43 3.81
C PRO A 223 -12.71 27.57 3.03
N ASP A 224 -13.52 28.44 2.43
CA ASP A 224 -13.02 29.61 1.70
C ASP A 224 -12.31 30.60 2.62
N GLY A 225 -11.15 31.10 2.19
CA GLY A 225 -10.36 32.08 2.93
C GLY A 225 -9.63 31.53 4.17
N LEU A 226 -9.75 30.24 4.48
CA LEU A 226 -9.04 29.62 5.62
C LEU A 226 -7.52 29.62 5.41
N LEU A 227 -7.07 29.26 4.20
CA LEU A 227 -5.66 29.18 3.84
C LEU A 227 -5.24 30.37 2.98
N PRO A 228 -3.96 30.79 3.05
CA PRO A 228 -3.45 31.94 2.33
C PRO A 228 -3.47 31.75 0.82
N GLU A 229 -3.52 32.85 0.08
CA GLU A 229 -3.34 32.83 -1.38
C GLU A 229 -1.92 32.38 -1.75
N ILE A 230 -1.82 31.42 -2.67
CA ILE A 230 -0.54 30.92 -3.19
C ILE A 230 -0.45 31.26 -4.67
N LYS A 231 0.57 32.06 -5.03
CA LYS A 231 0.81 32.50 -6.40
C LYS A 231 1.51 31.42 -7.22
N LEU A 232 0.97 31.15 -8.40
CA LEU A 232 1.49 30.24 -9.41
C LEU A 232 2.13 31.02 -10.57
N ASP A 233 2.77 30.28 -11.46
CA ASP A 233 3.22 30.80 -12.75
C ASP A 233 2.05 31.41 -13.56
N GLY A 234 2.33 32.42 -14.38
CA GLY A 234 1.30 33.09 -15.19
C GLY A 234 0.38 34.03 -14.40
N GLY A 235 0.68 34.30 -13.13
CA GLY A 235 -0.14 35.20 -12.29
C GLY A 235 -1.42 34.56 -11.75
N MET A 236 -1.56 33.24 -11.90
CA MET A 236 -2.69 32.48 -11.33
C MET A 236 -2.52 32.30 -9.82
N ALA A 237 -3.63 32.07 -9.13
CA ALA A 237 -3.65 31.64 -7.72
C ALA A 237 -4.06 30.17 -7.63
N PHE A 238 -3.43 29.43 -6.71
CA PHE A 238 -3.85 28.07 -6.39
C PHE A 238 -5.26 28.09 -5.81
N LYS A 239 -6.11 27.18 -6.29
CA LYS A 239 -7.51 27.07 -5.85
C LYS A 239 -7.66 25.90 -4.90
N HIS A 240 -8.11 26.18 -3.69
CA HIS A 240 -8.50 25.17 -2.72
C HIS A 240 -9.90 24.63 -3.06
N GLU A 241 -9.93 23.52 -3.80
CA GLU A 241 -11.17 22.83 -4.17
C GLU A 241 -11.65 21.92 -3.02
N LYS A 242 -12.93 21.54 -3.02
CA LYS A 242 -13.61 20.88 -1.88
C LYS A 242 -14.00 19.46 -2.25
N CYS A 243 -13.28 18.46 -1.75
CA CYS A 243 -13.39 17.07 -2.20
C CYS A 243 -14.81 16.50 -2.12
N TRP A 244 -15.41 16.49 -0.92
CA TRP A 244 -16.72 15.85 -0.71
C TRP A 244 -17.88 16.67 -1.30
N GLU A 245 -17.72 17.99 -1.39
CA GLU A 245 -18.65 18.85 -2.10
C GLU A 245 -18.63 18.53 -3.61
N ASP A 246 -17.45 18.47 -4.24
CA ASP A 246 -17.29 18.07 -5.64
C ASP A 246 -17.82 16.64 -5.90
N ILE A 247 -17.59 15.68 -5.00
CA ILE A 247 -18.15 14.33 -5.11
C ILE A 247 -19.68 14.36 -5.05
N CYS A 248 -20.26 15.14 -4.13
CA CYS A 248 -21.72 15.26 -3.99
C CYS A 248 -22.35 15.86 -5.25
N HIS A 249 -21.80 16.97 -5.75
CA HIS A 249 -22.22 17.59 -7.00
C HIS A 249 -22.09 16.64 -8.18
N ALA A 250 -20.97 15.94 -8.31
CA ALA A 250 -20.73 14.99 -9.39
C ALA A 250 -21.73 13.81 -9.37
N ILE A 251 -22.10 13.31 -8.19
CA ILE A 251 -23.14 12.29 -8.04
C ILE A 251 -24.52 12.83 -8.43
N LEU A 252 -24.85 14.05 -7.99
CA LEU A 252 -26.13 14.70 -8.28
C LEU A 252 -26.31 15.01 -9.77
N GLU A 253 -25.24 15.42 -10.44
CA GLU A 253 -25.21 15.72 -11.87
C GLU A 253 -25.10 14.48 -12.77
N ALA A 254 -24.82 13.30 -12.21
CA ALA A 254 -24.70 12.05 -12.98
C ALA A 254 -26.03 11.67 -13.64
N HIS A 255 -25.98 11.27 -14.91
CA HIS A 255 -27.16 10.88 -15.70
C HIS A 255 -27.20 9.39 -16.01
N HIS A 256 -26.05 8.71 -16.03
CA HIS A 256 -25.95 7.32 -16.51
C HIS A 256 -25.38 6.38 -15.46
N LEU A 257 -24.27 6.72 -14.81
CA LEU A 257 -23.58 5.85 -13.86
C LEU A 257 -23.04 6.59 -12.64
N VAL A 258 -23.11 5.90 -11.50
CA VAL A 258 -22.39 6.24 -10.26
C VAL A 258 -21.80 4.95 -9.70
N TYR A 259 -20.49 4.76 -9.84
CA TYR A 259 -19.79 3.57 -9.35
C TYR A 259 -18.94 3.95 -8.14
N VAL A 260 -19.13 3.24 -7.03
CA VAL A 260 -18.44 3.51 -5.76
C VAL A 260 -17.61 2.29 -5.36
N VAL A 261 -16.38 2.54 -4.94
CA VAL A 261 -15.46 1.56 -4.37
C VAL A 261 -14.99 2.08 -3.03
N GLY A 262 -15.05 1.25 -2.00
CA GLY A 262 -14.51 1.60 -0.68
C GLY A 262 -14.02 0.37 0.07
N TRP A 263 -13.02 0.60 0.92
CA TRP A 263 -12.70 -0.33 1.99
C TRP A 263 -13.85 -0.35 3.02
N SER A 264 -14.39 0.82 3.31
CA SER A 264 -15.65 0.99 4.05
C SER A 264 -16.50 2.05 3.35
N VAL A 265 -17.82 1.87 3.39
CA VAL A 265 -18.77 2.89 2.97
C VAL A 265 -19.85 2.96 4.03
N PHE A 266 -20.11 4.14 4.58
CA PHE A 266 -21.14 4.32 5.60
C PHE A 266 -22.31 5.12 5.05
N HIS A 267 -23.45 4.45 4.87
CA HIS A 267 -24.62 5.02 4.22
C HIS A 267 -25.21 6.26 4.93
N LYS A 268 -24.94 6.47 6.22
CA LYS A 268 -25.48 7.62 6.98
C LYS A 268 -24.65 8.89 6.84
N VAL A 269 -23.42 8.82 6.32
CA VAL A 269 -22.54 9.98 6.25
C VAL A 269 -23.15 11.07 5.36
N LYS A 270 -23.01 12.34 5.76
CA LYS A 270 -23.34 13.50 4.93
C LYS A 270 -22.08 14.04 4.28
N LEU A 271 -22.13 14.19 2.95
CA LEU A 271 -20.99 14.69 2.17
C LEU A 271 -20.76 16.20 2.37
N ILE A 272 -21.85 16.96 2.49
CA ILE A 272 -21.78 18.41 2.68
C ILE A 272 -22.31 18.76 4.08
N ARG A 273 -21.48 19.46 4.85
CA ARG A 273 -21.81 19.93 6.21
C ARG A 273 -21.68 21.45 6.31
N GLU A 274 -20.62 21.97 5.71
CA GLU A 274 -20.36 23.41 5.57
C GLU A 274 -20.39 23.76 4.06
N PRO A 275 -21.57 24.03 3.46
CA PRO A 275 -21.68 24.27 2.02
C PRO A 275 -21.01 25.59 1.61
N THR A 276 -20.20 25.56 0.55
CA THR A 276 -19.59 26.78 -0.04
C THR A 276 -20.35 27.27 -1.27
N LYS A 277 -21.16 26.40 -1.87
CA LYS A 277 -22.03 26.70 -3.02
C LYS A 277 -23.48 26.31 -2.72
N PRO A 278 -24.47 26.83 -3.49
CA PRO A 278 -25.86 26.40 -3.35
C PRO A 278 -26.01 24.89 -3.54
N LEU A 279 -26.65 24.24 -2.57
CA LEU A 279 -26.91 22.80 -2.60
C LEU A 279 -27.95 22.46 -3.68
N PRO A 280 -27.64 21.55 -4.63
CA PRO A 280 -28.65 21.03 -5.53
C PRO A 280 -29.69 20.20 -4.75
N ASN A 281 -30.85 19.96 -5.36
CA ASN A 281 -31.87 19.09 -4.76
C ASN A 281 -31.28 17.71 -4.42
N GLY A 282 -31.38 17.31 -3.15
CA GLY A 282 -30.79 16.06 -2.65
C GLY A 282 -29.38 16.21 -2.05
N GLY A 283 -28.74 17.38 -2.12
CA GLY A 283 -27.39 17.62 -1.55
C GLY A 283 -27.33 17.59 -0.02
N ASN A 284 -28.47 17.69 0.66
CA ASN A 284 -28.58 17.57 2.13
C ASN A 284 -28.86 16.12 2.60
N LEU A 285 -29.02 15.17 1.68
CA LEU A 285 -29.30 13.77 1.99
C LEU A 285 -28.07 13.07 2.57
N SER A 286 -28.31 11.97 3.29
CA SER A 286 -27.24 11.01 3.58
C SER A 286 -26.70 10.41 2.28
N LEU A 287 -25.46 9.93 2.27
CA LEU A 287 -24.87 9.24 1.12
C LEU A 287 -25.77 8.10 0.62
N GLY A 288 -26.34 7.33 1.54
CA GLY A 288 -27.23 6.23 1.24
C GLY A 288 -28.49 6.67 0.51
N ASP A 289 -29.14 7.71 1.02
CA ASP A 289 -30.37 8.24 0.43
C ASP A 289 -30.08 8.97 -0.89
N LEU A 290 -28.95 9.67 -1.01
CA LEU A 290 -28.47 10.27 -2.26
C LEU A 290 -28.29 9.21 -3.36
N LEU A 291 -27.63 8.10 -3.04
CA LEU A 291 -27.43 7.01 -4.02
C LEU A 291 -28.75 6.32 -4.39
N LYS A 292 -29.68 6.15 -3.44
CA LYS A 292 -31.04 5.65 -3.75
C LYS A 292 -31.80 6.62 -4.64
N TYR A 293 -31.76 7.92 -4.33
CA TYR A 293 -32.38 8.99 -5.08
C TYR A 293 -31.93 8.97 -6.54
N LYS A 294 -30.61 8.98 -6.79
CA LYS A 294 -30.05 8.89 -8.15
C LYS A 294 -30.44 7.59 -8.84
N SER A 295 -30.45 6.48 -8.11
CA SER A 295 -30.84 5.21 -8.70
C SER A 295 -32.33 5.14 -9.09
N GLN A 296 -33.20 5.89 -8.39
CA GLN A 296 -34.62 6.02 -8.73
C GLN A 296 -34.85 6.90 -9.96
N GLU A 297 -33.97 7.87 -10.22
CA GLU A 297 -33.96 8.65 -11.47
C GLU A 297 -33.49 7.85 -12.70
N GLY A 298 -33.10 6.58 -12.51
CA GLY A 298 -32.64 5.69 -13.58
C GLY A 298 -31.12 5.59 -13.73
N VAL A 299 -30.35 6.29 -12.90
CA VAL A 299 -28.88 6.20 -12.90
C VAL A 299 -28.44 4.82 -12.41
N ARG A 300 -27.48 4.20 -13.10
CA ARG A 300 -26.91 2.91 -12.71
C ARG A 300 -25.93 3.10 -11.55
N VAL A 301 -26.38 2.75 -10.35
CA VAL A 301 -25.54 2.81 -9.15
C VAL A 301 -24.98 1.42 -8.80
N LEU A 302 -23.66 1.27 -8.83
CA LEU A 302 -22.94 0.04 -8.50
C LEU A 302 -21.93 0.29 -7.39
N MET A 303 -21.86 -0.60 -6.40
CA MET A 303 -20.92 -0.47 -5.29
C MET A 303 -20.10 -1.75 -5.07
N LEU A 304 -18.78 -1.59 -4.99
CA LEU A 304 -17.85 -2.63 -4.55
C LEU A 304 -17.28 -2.25 -3.18
N VAL A 305 -17.81 -2.88 -2.13
CA VAL A 305 -17.35 -2.68 -0.76
C VAL A 305 -16.58 -3.93 -0.33
N TRP A 306 -15.51 -3.78 0.45
CA TRP A 306 -14.79 -4.93 1.00
C TRP A 306 -15.70 -5.76 1.94
N ASP A 307 -15.60 -7.08 1.86
CA ASP A 307 -16.31 -8.04 2.73
C ASP A 307 -15.46 -8.33 3.98
N ASP A 308 -15.70 -7.59 5.07
CA ASP A 308 -15.12 -7.90 6.37
C ASP A 308 -15.84 -9.12 6.93
N LYS A 309 -15.24 -10.30 6.75
CA LYS A 309 -15.82 -11.56 7.23
C LYS A 309 -15.99 -11.65 8.75
N THR A 310 -15.48 -10.69 9.51
CA THR A 310 -15.70 -10.61 10.95
C THR A 310 -16.94 -9.78 11.31
N SER A 311 -17.50 -9.01 10.37
CA SER A 311 -18.79 -8.33 10.54
C SER A 311 -19.91 -9.37 10.35
N HIS A 312 -20.66 -9.64 11.42
CA HIS A 312 -21.76 -10.61 11.39
C HIS A 312 -23.02 -10.03 11.99
N ASN A 313 -24.13 -10.39 11.37
CA ASN A 313 -25.46 -10.10 11.87
C ASN A 313 -26.30 -11.37 11.69
N LYS A 314 -26.11 -12.29 12.63
CA LYS A 314 -26.87 -13.54 12.76
C LYS A 314 -27.60 -13.49 14.11
N PHE A 315 -28.88 -13.86 14.09
CA PHE A 315 -29.72 -14.03 15.29
C PHE A 315 -29.73 -12.83 16.25
N PHE A 316 -30.11 -11.64 15.75
CA PHE A 316 -30.36 -10.45 16.57
C PHE A 316 -29.15 -9.89 17.35
N ILE A 317 -27.92 -10.31 17.04
CA ILE A 317 -26.69 -9.73 17.57
C ILE A 317 -25.98 -8.98 16.43
N ASN A 318 -25.89 -7.65 16.56
CA ASN A 318 -25.04 -6.81 15.72
C ASN A 318 -23.63 -6.77 16.32
N THR A 319 -22.64 -7.34 15.63
CA THR A 319 -21.23 -7.10 15.93
C THR A 319 -20.64 -6.24 14.82
N ALA A 320 -20.14 -5.03 15.16
CA ALA A 320 -19.24 -4.30 14.29
C ALA A 320 -18.02 -5.18 13.99
N GLY A 321 -17.56 -5.19 12.73
CA GLY A 321 -16.39 -5.97 12.34
C GLY A 321 -15.16 -5.59 13.18
N VAL A 322 -14.18 -6.50 13.30
CA VAL A 322 -12.93 -6.26 14.05
C VAL A 322 -12.16 -5.06 13.48
N MET A 323 -12.40 -4.74 12.20
CA MET A 323 -11.80 -3.61 11.51
C MET A 323 -12.71 -2.36 11.45
N GLN A 324 -13.78 -2.31 12.25
CA GLN A 324 -14.70 -1.16 12.32
C GLN A 324 -15.30 -0.74 10.96
N THR A 325 -15.56 -1.70 10.06
CA THR A 325 -16.22 -1.43 8.78
C THR A 325 -17.75 -1.48 8.89
N HIS A 326 -18.43 -0.75 7.99
CA HIS A 326 -19.89 -0.71 7.88
C HIS A 326 -20.46 -1.55 6.71
N ASP A 327 -19.69 -2.51 6.22
CA ASP A 327 -19.95 -3.24 4.98
C ASP A 327 -21.29 -4.01 4.99
N GLU A 328 -21.55 -4.82 6.01
CA GLU A 328 -22.79 -5.57 6.13
C GLU A 328 -24.02 -4.68 6.38
N GLU A 329 -23.87 -3.60 7.16
CA GLU A 329 -24.93 -2.62 7.39
C GLU A 329 -25.30 -1.90 6.09
N THR A 330 -24.31 -1.39 5.36
CA THR A 330 -24.48 -0.71 4.09
C THR A 330 -25.09 -1.63 3.03
N ARG A 331 -24.65 -2.90 2.95
CA ARG A 331 -25.30 -3.88 2.06
C ARG A 331 -26.78 -4.06 2.40
N LYS A 332 -27.12 -4.16 3.68
CA LYS A 332 -28.52 -4.32 4.13
C LYS A 332 -29.37 -3.12 3.77
N PHE A 333 -28.84 -1.91 3.93
CA PHE A 333 -29.53 -0.67 3.59
C PHE A 333 -29.96 -0.62 2.11
N PHE A 334 -29.14 -1.16 1.19
CA PHE A 334 -29.43 -1.18 -0.24
C PHE A 334 -30.17 -2.42 -0.76
N LYS A 335 -30.38 -3.46 0.06
CA LYS A 335 -30.90 -4.79 -0.37
C LYS A 335 -32.22 -4.74 -1.16
N HIS A 336 -33.08 -3.76 -0.88
CA HIS A 336 -34.40 -3.59 -1.50
C HIS A 336 -34.48 -2.32 -2.36
N SER A 337 -33.34 -1.80 -2.81
CA SER A 337 -33.24 -0.66 -3.72
C SER A 337 -32.70 -1.08 -5.08
N SER A 338 -32.72 -0.16 -6.05
CA SER A 338 -32.10 -0.33 -7.37
C SER A 338 -30.57 -0.20 -7.36
N VAL A 339 -29.98 0.21 -6.23
CA VAL A 339 -28.53 0.26 -6.02
C VAL A 339 -27.98 -1.16 -5.88
N ASN A 340 -26.96 -1.50 -6.68
CA ASN A 340 -26.33 -2.82 -6.63
C ASN A 340 -25.08 -2.80 -5.75
N CYS A 341 -25.25 -3.12 -4.46
CA CYS A 341 -24.13 -3.25 -3.53
C CYS A 341 -23.59 -4.68 -3.46
N VAL A 342 -22.30 -4.86 -3.78
CA VAL A 342 -21.59 -6.14 -3.75
C VAL A 342 -20.47 -6.09 -2.72
N LEU A 343 -20.50 -7.03 -1.76
CA LEU A 343 -19.38 -7.28 -0.87
C LEU A 343 -18.36 -8.18 -1.58
N SER A 344 -17.14 -7.67 -1.71
CA SER A 344 -16.04 -8.33 -2.40
C SER A 344 -15.05 -8.90 -1.39
N PRO A 345 -14.94 -10.23 -1.25
CA PRO A 345 -13.94 -10.84 -0.39
C PRO A 345 -12.55 -10.81 -1.04
N ARG A 346 -11.54 -10.51 -0.23
CA ARG A 346 -10.14 -10.67 -0.61
C ARG A 346 -9.61 -12.01 -0.07
N TYR A 347 -8.91 -12.76 -0.90
CA TYR A 347 -8.31 -14.03 -0.51
C TYR A 347 -6.80 -13.95 -0.71
N ALA A 348 -6.03 -14.31 0.32
CA ALA A 348 -4.59 -14.44 0.15
C ALA A 348 -4.29 -15.53 -0.89
N SER A 349 -3.28 -15.28 -1.73
CA SER A 349 -2.75 -16.27 -2.67
C SER A 349 -2.41 -17.57 -1.92
N SER A 350 -2.79 -18.70 -2.51
CA SER A 350 -2.85 -19.99 -1.84
C SER A 350 -1.51 -20.43 -1.22
N LYS A 351 -1.62 -20.95 0.02
CA LYS A 351 -0.61 -21.69 0.79
C LYS A 351 0.63 -20.88 1.19
N LEU A 352 0.54 -20.16 2.30
CA LEU A 352 1.62 -20.20 3.29
C LEU A 352 1.84 -21.68 3.67
N SER A 353 3.10 -22.13 3.72
CA SER A 353 3.45 -23.52 4.05
C SER A 353 2.66 -23.99 5.27
N ILE A 354 1.94 -25.11 5.08
CA ILE A 354 1.06 -25.75 6.07
C ILE A 354 1.80 -25.98 7.40
N PHE A 355 3.12 -26.22 7.36
CA PHE A 355 3.93 -26.48 8.55
C PHE A 355 4.42 -25.24 9.30
N LYS A 356 4.67 -24.10 8.62
CA LYS A 356 5.04 -22.85 9.32
C LYS A 356 3.86 -22.24 10.08
N GLN A 357 2.63 -22.45 9.62
CA GLN A 357 1.43 -22.01 10.33
C GLN A 357 1.06 -22.95 11.48
N GLN A 358 1.18 -24.27 11.30
CA GLN A 358 0.67 -25.23 12.29
C GLN A 358 1.52 -25.32 13.56
N ALA A 359 2.85 -25.14 13.48
CA ALA A 359 3.75 -25.23 14.63
C ALA A 359 3.76 -23.99 15.56
N ARG A 360 3.30 -22.82 15.08
CA ARG A 360 3.12 -21.61 15.92
C ARG A 360 1.67 -21.41 16.37
N PHE A 361 0.68 -21.85 15.59
CA PHE A 361 -0.74 -21.65 15.95
C PHE A 361 -1.27 -22.61 17.03
N THR A 362 -0.75 -23.84 17.14
CA THR A 362 -1.25 -24.80 18.15
C THR A 362 -0.86 -24.45 19.59
N ARG A 363 0.18 -23.62 19.81
CA ARG A 363 0.54 -23.10 21.14
C ARG A 363 -0.14 -21.80 21.53
N CYS A 364 -0.73 -21.06 20.58
CA CYS A 364 -1.32 -19.74 20.82
C CYS A 364 -2.86 -19.70 20.73
N PHE A 365 -3.52 -20.80 20.36
CA PHE A 365 -4.98 -20.84 20.20
C PHE A 365 -5.77 -20.48 21.48
N PRO A 366 -5.31 -20.83 22.71
CA PRO A 366 -5.97 -20.36 23.93
C PRO A 366 -5.70 -18.88 24.24
N LEU A 367 -4.54 -18.33 23.85
CA LEU A 367 -4.11 -16.98 24.21
C LEU A 367 -4.63 -15.90 23.26
N LEU A 368 -4.77 -16.21 21.96
CA LEU A 368 -5.37 -15.30 20.97
C LEU A 368 -6.85 -15.04 21.27
N CYS A 369 -7.58 -16.06 21.77
CA CYS A 369 -8.95 -15.89 22.23
C CYS A 369 -9.04 -15.24 23.62
N HIS A 370 -8.07 -15.39 24.53
CA HIS A 370 -8.21 -14.85 25.89
C HIS A 370 -7.87 -13.35 26.01
N HIS A 371 -7.07 -12.79 25.09
CA HIS A 371 -6.73 -11.36 25.09
C HIS A 371 -7.59 -10.50 24.16
N ILE A 372 -8.22 -11.10 23.13
CA ILE A 372 -9.16 -10.40 22.23
C ILE A 372 -10.60 -10.42 22.77
N PHE A 373 -10.98 -11.37 23.63
CA PHE A 373 -12.37 -11.57 24.07
C PHE A 373 -12.66 -11.19 25.53
N LYS A 374 -12.16 -10.05 26.03
CA LYS A 374 -12.51 -9.63 27.41
C LYS A 374 -13.83 -8.89 27.58
N HIS A 375 -14.60 -8.63 26.51
CA HIS A 375 -15.92 -7.97 26.63
C HIS A 375 -17.09 -8.63 25.90
N SER A 376 -17.03 -9.93 25.60
CA SER A 376 -18.21 -10.66 25.05
C SER A 376 -18.22 -12.14 25.45
N LEU A 377 -18.10 -12.40 26.76
CA LEU A 377 -18.28 -13.74 27.31
C LEU A 377 -19.76 -14.01 27.60
N VAL A 378 -20.58 -14.25 26.56
CA VAL A 378 -21.82 -15.05 26.72
C VAL A 378 -22.12 -15.97 25.51
N SER A 379 -21.73 -15.66 24.27
CA SER A 379 -22.33 -16.38 23.12
C SER A 379 -21.49 -17.52 22.47
N VAL A 380 -20.17 -17.62 22.69
CA VAL A 380 -19.35 -18.63 21.99
C VAL A 380 -19.38 -20.02 22.65
N LYS A 381 -19.91 -20.14 23.88
CA LYS A 381 -20.04 -21.45 24.54
C LYS A 381 -21.14 -22.34 23.95
N HIS A 382 -22.10 -21.79 23.20
CA HIS A 382 -23.24 -22.58 22.71
C HIS A 382 -23.08 -23.20 21.31
N GLU A 383 -22.15 -22.72 20.48
CA GLU A 383 -21.89 -23.32 19.15
C GLU A 383 -20.71 -24.30 19.11
N LEU A 384 -19.84 -24.33 20.12
CA LEU A 384 -18.71 -25.28 20.19
C LEU A 384 -18.96 -26.50 21.08
N VAL A 385 -20.14 -26.60 21.72
CA VAL A 385 -20.52 -27.77 22.54
C VAL A 385 -21.41 -28.77 21.78
N PHE A 386 -21.86 -28.46 20.56
CA PHE A 386 -22.74 -29.36 19.77
C PHE A 386 -22.05 -30.21 18.69
N LEU A 387 -20.72 -30.32 18.71
CA LEU A 387 -19.97 -31.20 17.80
C LEU A 387 -18.99 -32.11 18.54
N GLY A 388 -19.50 -32.77 19.58
CA GLY A 388 -18.91 -34.00 20.09
C GLY A 388 -19.27 -35.20 19.21
N THR A 389 -18.84 -35.23 17.94
CA THR A 389 -18.80 -36.47 17.15
C THR A 389 -17.51 -36.57 16.35
N ASN A 390 -16.87 -37.73 16.45
CA ASN A 390 -15.46 -38.01 16.18
C ASN A 390 -15.08 -38.13 14.68
N HIS A 391 -15.69 -37.35 13.78
CA HIS A 391 -15.36 -37.38 12.34
C HIS A 391 -15.44 -35.98 11.70
N GLY A 392 -14.37 -35.19 11.85
CA GLY A 392 -14.20 -33.97 11.04
C GLY A 392 -13.97 -34.31 9.57
N SER A 393 -14.88 -33.90 8.69
CA SER A 393 -14.77 -34.18 7.26
C SER A 393 -13.76 -33.24 6.59
N LEU A 394 -13.21 -33.63 5.44
CA LEU A 394 -12.34 -32.78 4.60
C LEU A 394 -12.99 -31.44 4.20
N LYS A 395 -14.33 -31.31 4.28
CA LYS A 395 -15.06 -30.07 4.02
C LYS A 395 -14.90 -29.06 5.16
N ASP A 396 -14.87 -29.53 6.40
CA ASP A 396 -14.80 -28.68 7.61
C ASP A 396 -13.41 -28.03 7.74
N LEU A 397 -12.36 -28.81 7.47
CA LEU A 397 -10.98 -28.32 7.33
C LEU A 397 -10.81 -27.30 6.18
N LYS A 398 -11.51 -27.49 5.05
CA LYS A 398 -11.50 -26.53 3.93
C LYS A 398 -12.22 -25.23 4.27
N MET A 399 -13.28 -25.29 5.06
CA MET A 399 -14.05 -24.13 5.51
C MET A 399 -13.25 -23.29 6.52
N ALA A 400 -12.69 -23.92 7.56
CA ALA A 400 -11.81 -23.26 8.53
C ALA A 400 -10.58 -22.62 7.84
N ARG A 401 -10.00 -23.31 6.85
CA ARG A 401 -8.90 -22.78 6.02
C ARG A 401 -9.31 -21.57 5.17
N LYS A 402 -10.55 -21.52 4.66
CA LYS A 402 -11.09 -20.35 3.94
C LYS A 402 -11.31 -19.14 4.85
N ILE A 403 -11.64 -19.37 6.12
CA ILE A 403 -11.85 -18.32 7.13
C ILE A 403 -10.50 -17.72 7.56
N VAL A 404 -9.50 -18.56 7.86
CA VAL A 404 -8.16 -18.09 8.32
C VAL A 404 -7.32 -17.49 7.19
N VAL A 405 -7.40 -18.01 5.95
CA VAL A 405 -6.65 -17.48 4.79
C VAL A 405 -7.39 -16.33 4.09
N GLY A 406 -8.71 -16.26 4.27
CA GLY A 406 -9.58 -15.26 3.63
C GLY A 406 -9.82 -13.99 4.44
N THR A 407 -9.08 -13.76 5.52
CA THR A 407 -9.22 -12.62 6.45
C THR A 407 -7.94 -11.80 6.63
N LEU A 408 -6.86 -12.14 5.92
CA LEU A 408 -5.54 -11.50 6.10
C LEU A 408 -5.40 -10.15 5.38
N PHE A 409 -6.02 -10.00 4.21
CA PHE A 409 -5.84 -8.87 3.30
C PHE A 409 -7.19 -8.27 2.90
N THR A 410 -7.18 -7.01 2.48
CA THR A 410 -8.39 -6.23 2.20
C THR A 410 -8.46 -5.77 0.74
N HIS A 411 -9.64 -5.29 0.35
CA HIS A 411 -9.76 -4.41 -0.81
C HIS A 411 -9.70 -2.97 -0.31
N HIS A 412 -8.61 -2.27 -0.61
CA HIS A 412 -8.31 -0.98 0.02
C HIS A 412 -8.42 0.24 -0.93
N GLN A 413 -8.84 0.01 -2.18
CA GLN A 413 -9.14 1.08 -3.15
C GLN A 413 -10.33 1.93 -2.71
N LYS A 414 -10.20 3.26 -2.80
CA LYS A 414 -11.30 4.22 -2.61
C LYS A 414 -11.51 4.99 -3.91
N CYS A 415 -12.67 4.83 -4.53
CA CYS A 415 -13.00 5.51 -5.78
C CYS A 415 -14.47 5.88 -5.91
N VAL A 416 -14.75 7.00 -6.56
CA VAL A 416 -16.08 7.35 -7.08
C VAL A 416 -15.93 7.63 -8.57
N ILE A 417 -16.75 7.02 -9.41
CA ILE A 417 -16.72 7.19 -10.86
C ILE A 417 -18.11 7.57 -11.32
N VAL A 418 -18.22 8.68 -12.05
CA VAL A 418 -19.49 9.17 -12.57
C VAL A 418 -19.34 9.57 -14.03
N ASP A 419 -20.47 9.66 -14.73
CA ASP A 419 -20.53 10.48 -15.94
C ASP A 419 -20.84 11.94 -15.55
N SER A 420 -20.08 12.90 -16.09
CA SER A 420 -20.29 14.33 -15.86
C SER A 420 -20.35 15.11 -17.18
N GLN A 421 -20.70 16.39 -17.11
CA GLN A 421 -20.83 17.26 -18.28
C GLN A 421 -19.48 17.43 -19.02
N ALA A 422 -19.50 17.28 -20.33
CA ALA A 422 -18.38 17.61 -21.23
C ALA A 422 -18.73 18.83 -22.10
N SER A 423 -17.92 19.13 -23.11
CA SER A 423 -18.20 20.23 -24.05
C SER A 423 -19.51 20.01 -24.83
N GLY A 424 -20.32 21.05 -24.97
CA GLY A 424 -21.60 20.99 -25.68
C GLY A 424 -22.64 20.14 -24.93
N ASN A 425 -23.33 19.26 -25.64
CA ASN A 425 -24.32 18.33 -25.06
C ASN A 425 -23.75 16.96 -24.70
N ASN A 426 -22.42 16.80 -24.80
CA ASN A 426 -21.75 15.54 -24.51
C ASN A 426 -21.45 15.39 -23.03
N ARG A 427 -21.15 14.16 -22.63
CA ARG A 427 -20.72 13.78 -21.29
C ARG A 427 -19.40 13.04 -21.34
N LYS A 428 -18.69 13.02 -20.23
CA LYS A 428 -17.38 12.36 -20.05
C LYS A 428 -17.38 11.56 -18.77
N ILE A 429 -16.40 10.68 -18.61
CA ILE A 429 -16.16 10.00 -17.34
C ILE A 429 -15.27 10.88 -16.46
N THR A 430 -15.68 11.02 -15.20
CA THR A 430 -14.91 11.66 -14.13
C THR A 430 -14.69 10.65 -13.02
N ALA A 431 -13.46 10.58 -12.51
CA ALA A 431 -13.10 9.66 -11.45
C ALA A 431 -12.46 10.40 -10.28
N PHE A 432 -12.81 9.99 -9.07
CA PHE A 432 -12.20 10.43 -7.82
C PHE A 432 -11.45 9.24 -7.23
N LEU A 433 -10.22 9.45 -6.76
CA LEU A 433 -9.46 8.44 -6.01
C LEU A 433 -8.47 9.09 -5.04
N GLY A 434 -8.13 8.37 -3.98
CA GLY A 434 -7.21 8.85 -2.93
C GLY A 434 -7.29 8.01 -1.67
N GLY A 435 -7.02 8.62 -0.51
CA GLY A 435 -7.08 7.99 0.80
C GLY A 435 -8.45 8.03 1.48
N LEU A 436 -9.32 8.99 1.13
CA LEU A 436 -10.65 9.14 1.72
C LEU A 436 -11.65 8.06 1.27
N ASP A 437 -12.10 7.23 2.20
CA ASP A 437 -13.32 6.43 2.07
C ASP A 437 -14.56 7.32 2.30
N LEU A 438 -15.70 6.96 1.70
CA LEU A 438 -16.99 7.62 1.98
C LEU A 438 -17.63 7.00 3.23
N CYS A 439 -17.00 7.21 4.38
CA CYS A 439 -17.46 6.69 5.67
C CYS A 439 -17.26 7.69 6.82
N ASP A 440 -17.65 7.27 8.01
CA ASP A 440 -17.55 8.02 9.26
C ASP A 440 -16.12 8.44 9.61
N GLY A 441 -15.98 9.57 10.29
CA GLY A 441 -14.71 10.12 10.77
C GLY A 441 -13.80 10.75 9.71
N ARG A 442 -14.15 10.64 8.42
CA ARG A 442 -13.30 11.12 7.30
C ARG A 442 -13.57 12.57 6.90
N TYR A 443 -14.72 13.12 7.29
CA TYR A 443 -14.98 14.54 7.06
C TYR A 443 -14.12 15.37 7.99
N ASP A 444 -13.29 16.23 7.43
CA ASP A 444 -12.51 17.20 8.17
C ASP A 444 -12.15 18.39 7.28
N THR A 445 -11.56 19.40 7.91
CA THR A 445 -11.00 20.59 7.28
C THR A 445 -9.58 20.83 7.80
N PRO A 446 -8.79 21.68 7.13
CA PRO A 446 -7.43 22.04 7.59
C PRO A 446 -7.36 22.67 9.00
N GLU A 447 -8.49 23.05 9.62
CA GLU A 447 -8.51 23.48 11.02
C GLU A 447 -8.33 22.33 12.02
N HIS A 448 -8.69 21.11 11.63
CA HIS A 448 -8.61 19.90 12.45
C HIS A 448 -9.13 20.07 13.88
N ARG A 449 -10.36 20.60 13.99
CA ARG A 449 -11.04 20.95 15.25
C ARG A 449 -11.10 19.73 16.18
N LEU A 450 -10.73 19.84 17.46
CA LEU A 450 -10.72 18.74 18.44
C LEU A 450 -11.99 18.65 19.28
N PHE A 451 -12.51 19.81 19.68
CA PHE A 451 -13.62 20.01 20.60
C PHE A 451 -14.70 20.93 20.03
N ARG A 452 -14.34 21.85 19.12
CA ARG A 452 -15.33 22.72 18.45
C ARG A 452 -16.21 21.91 17.50
N ASP A 453 -17.47 22.30 17.40
CA ASP A 453 -18.49 21.78 16.46
C ASP A 453 -18.81 20.28 16.57
N VAL A 454 -18.47 19.64 17.70
CA VAL A 454 -18.78 18.23 17.96
C VAL A 454 -20.29 17.97 17.90
N ASP A 455 -21.10 18.90 18.42
CA ASP A 455 -22.56 18.81 18.45
C ASP A 455 -23.24 19.45 17.20
N THR A 456 -22.47 19.86 16.20
CA THR A 456 -22.98 20.49 14.97
C THR A 456 -22.43 19.82 13.71
N VAL A 457 -21.22 20.18 13.28
CA VAL A 457 -20.57 19.67 12.06
C VAL A 457 -20.21 18.19 12.19
N PHE A 458 -19.87 17.74 13.40
CA PHE A 458 -19.51 16.34 13.66
C PHE A 458 -20.60 15.56 14.41
N ASP A 459 -21.82 16.10 14.50
CA ASP A 459 -22.93 15.39 15.15
C ASP A 459 -23.24 14.08 14.41
N GLY A 460 -23.30 12.98 15.17
CA GLY A 460 -23.44 11.63 14.65
C GLY A 460 -22.20 11.08 13.89
N ASP A 461 -21.07 11.79 13.92
CA ASP A 461 -19.81 11.43 13.24
C ASP A 461 -18.56 11.66 14.12
N PHE A 462 -18.71 11.56 15.45
CA PHE A 462 -17.58 11.61 16.37
C PHE A 462 -16.73 10.34 16.25
N HIS A 463 -15.50 10.48 15.75
CA HIS A 463 -14.55 9.38 15.59
C HIS A 463 -13.34 9.56 16.51
N ASN A 464 -13.08 8.58 17.37
CA ASN A 464 -11.81 8.44 18.10
C ASN A 464 -11.67 6.99 18.61
N PRO A 465 -10.93 6.13 17.89
CA PRO A 465 -10.76 4.71 18.27
C PRO A 465 -9.65 4.51 19.31
N THR A 466 -8.91 5.55 19.65
CA THR A 466 -7.86 5.51 20.69
C THR A 466 -8.47 5.62 22.09
N LEU A 467 -9.54 6.42 22.24
CA LEU A 467 -10.20 6.67 23.51
C LEU A 467 -11.40 5.74 23.75
N PRO A 468 -11.73 5.40 25.01
CA PRO A 468 -12.94 4.67 25.33
C PRO A 468 -14.22 5.37 24.86
N VAL A 469 -15.25 4.57 24.53
CA VAL A 469 -16.57 5.07 24.15
C VAL A 469 -17.20 5.87 25.30
N GLY A 470 -17.82 7.01 24.98
CA GLY A 470 -18.55 7.86 25.93
C GLY A 470 -17.78 9.10 26.42
N ILE A 471 -16.55 9.32 25.95
CA ILE A 471 -15.78 10.54 26.22
C ILE A 471 -16.17 11.61 25.18
N LYS A 472 -16.50 12.84 25.64
CA LYS A 472 -16.95 13.97 24.80
C LYS A 472 -15.87 14.61 23.93
N GLY A 473 -14.61 14.17 24.03
CA GLY A 473 -13.51 14.70 23.26
C GLY A 473 -12.13 14.37 23.84
N PRO A 474 -11.04 14.66 23.11
CA PRO A 474 -11.05 15.20 21.74
C PRO A 474 -11.52 14.16 20.72
N ARG A 475 -12.13 14.59 19.61
CA ARG A 475 -12.22 13.72 18.42
C ARG A 475 -10.81 13.48 17.87
N GLU A 476 -10.64 12.48 17.02
CA GLU A 476 -9.41 12.30 16.24
C GLU A 476 -9.58 13.00 14.87
N PRO A 477 -8.89 14.13 14.63
CA PRO A 477 -8.89 14.76 13.32
C PRO A 477 -8.29 13.87 12.23
N TRP A 478 -8.74 14.08 11.00
CA TRP A 478 -8.44 13.23 9.86
C TRP A 478 -7.82 14.05 8.73
N HIS A 479 -6.50 13.99 8.60
CA HIS A 479 -5.75 14.59 7.50
C HIS A 479 -5.57 13.58 6.36
N ASP A 480 -6.00 13.93 5.16
CA ASP A 480 -5.93 13.01 4.02
C ASP A 480 -5.83 13.71 2.66
N LEU A 481 -5.50 12.94 1.62
CA LEU A 481 -5.29 13.42 0.25
C LEU A 481 -6.22 12.68 -0.71
N HIS A 482 -6.81 13.42 -1.64
CA HIS A 482 -7.65 12.87 -2.70
C HIS A 482 -7.46 13.63 -4.00
N CYS A 483 -7.94 13.09 -5.12
CA CYS A 483 -7.91 13.79 -6.39
C CYS A 483 -9.15 13.51 -7.25
N LYS A 484 -9.43 14.42 -8.18
CA LYS A 484 -10.40 14.27 -9.27
C LYS A 484 -9.65 14.25 -10.60
N ILE A 485 -9.94 13.24 -11.41
CA ILE A 485 -9.33 12.97 -12.71
C ILE A 485 -10.40 13.10 -13.78
N GLU A 486 -10.10 13.92 -14.79
CA GLU A 486 -10.91 14.06 -15.99
C GLU A 486 -10.05 13.81 -17.25
N GLY A 487 -10.69 13.37 -18.33
CA GLY A 487 -10.02 13.00 -19.57
C GLY A 487 -9.65 11.50 -19.62
N PRO A 488 -8.71 11.11 -20.49
CA PRO A 488 -8.51 9.69 -20.80
C PRO A 488 -8.13 8.81 -19.61
N ALA A 489 -7.39 9.33 -18.62
CA ALA A 489 -7.02 8.58 -17.43
C ALA A 489 -8.23 8.15 -16.56
N ALA A 490 -9.36 8.87 -16.62
CA ALA A 490 -10.57 8.48 -15.90
C ALA A 490 -11.15 7.14 -16.40
N TYR A 491 -10.93 6.81 -17.68
CA TYR A 491 -11.36 5.54 -18.28
C TYR A 491 -10.48 4.36 -17.85
N ASP A 492 -9.22 4.59 -17.48
CA ASP A 492 -8.37 3.55 -16.86
C ASP A 492 -8.88 3.19 -15.46
N VAL A 493 -9.34 4.18 -14.68
CA VAL A 493 -10.00 3.95 -13.38
C VAL A 493 -11.31 3.19 -13.56
N LEU A 494 -12.11 3.55 -14.56
CA LEU A 494 -13.32 2.80 -14.93
C LEU A 494 -13.00 1.37 -15.35
N THR A 495 -11.97 1.16 -16.17
CA THR A 495 -11.51 -0.16 -16.59
C THR A 495 -11.15 -1.02 -15.38
N ASN A 496 -10.43 -0.46 -14.40
CA ASN A 496 -10.15 -1.13 -13.14
C ASN A 496 -11.43 -1.57 -12.41
N PHE A 497 -12.41 -0.66 -12.28
CA PHE A 497 -13.71 -0.99 -11.66
C PHE A 497 -14.39 -2.14 -12.38
N GLU A 498 -14.52 -2.07 -13.71
CA GLU A 498 -15.19 -3.10 -14.50
C GLU A 498 -14.51 -4.47 -14.39
N GLN A 499 -13.18 -4.50 -14.44
CA GLN A 499 -12.40 -5.74 -14.31
C GLN A 499 -12.67 -6.41 -12.95
N ARG A 500 -12.76 -5.62 -11.87
CA ARG A 500 -13.09 -6.09 -10.52
C ARG A 500 -14.55 -6.50 -10.40
N TRP A 501 -15.47 -5.71 -10.95
CA TRP A 501 -16.91 -6.00 -10.96
C TRP A 501 -17.21 -7.35 -11.61
N LYS A 502 -16.67 -7.58 -12.82
CA LYS A 502 -16.79 -8.84 -13.57
C LYS A 502 -16.26 -10.05 -12.78
N LYS A 503 -15.33 -9.85 -11.84
CA LYS A 503 -14.82 -10.90 -10.94
C LYS A 503 -15.73 -11.12 -9.74
N ALA A 504 -16.13 -10.05 -9.06
CA ALA A 504 -16.93 -10.11 -7.83
C ALA A 504 -18.38 -10.56 -8.08
N ALA A 505 -19.06 -9.99 -9.08
CA ALA A 505 -20.46 -10.26 -9.37
C ALA A 505 -20.74 -11.73 -9.74
N LYS A 506 -19.77 -12.42 -10.37
CA LYS A 506 -19.88 -13.85 -10.70
C LYS A 506 -20.01 -14.75 -9.47
N LEU A 507 -19.39 -14.38 -8.34
CA LEU A 507 -19.44 -15.17 -7.11
C LEU A 507 -20.87 -15.33 -6.57
N ARG A 508 -21.78 -14.41 -6.93
CA ARG A 508 -23.22 -14.45 -6.58
C ARG A 508 -24.03 -15.51 -7.35
N ARG A 509 -23.58 -15.93 -8.55
CA ARG A 509 -24.37 -16.76 -9.48
C ARG A 509 -24.49 -18.24 -9.08
N PHE A 510 -23.76 -18.71 -8.08
CA PHE A 510 -23.88 -20.09 -7.60
C PHE A 510 -25.15 -20.37 -6.77
N LYS A 511 -26.05 -19.38 -6.61
CA LYS A 511 -27.34 -19.54 -5.91
C LYS A 511 -28.60 -19.45 -6.80
N THR A 512 -28.48 -19.15 -8.09
CA THR A 512 -29.65 -19.09 -9.00
C THR A 512 -29.22 -19.40 -10.44
N VAL A 513 -29.79 -20.48 -10.98
CA VAL A 513 -29.61 -20.89 -12.39
C VAL A 513 -30.47 -20.00 -13.27
N THR A 514 -29.94 -18.86 -13.71
CA THR A 514 -30.38 -18.23 -14.96
C THR A 514 -29.20 -17.61 -15.71
N HIS A 515 -29.09 -17.98 -16.98
CA HIS A 515 -28.12 -17.46 -17.95
C HIS A 515 -28.60 -16.09 -18.47
N TRP A 516 -28.56 -15.04 -17.64
CA TRP A 516 -28.62 -13.67 -18.16
C TRP A 516 -27.19 -13.18 -18.43
N HIS A 517 -27.01 -12.52 -19.59
CA HIS A 517 -25.82 -11.73 -19.88
C HIS A 517 -25.62 -10.71 -18.74
N ASP A 518 -24.38 -10.45 -18.36
CA ASP A 518 -24.04 -9.52 -17.28
C ASP A 518 -24.30 -8.07 -17.74
N ASP A 519 -25.56 -7.64 -17.67
CA ASP A 519 -26.06 -6.33 -18.13
C ASP A 519 -26.01 -5.26 -17.02
N SER A 520 -25.24 -5.53 -15.96
CA SER A 520 -25.12 -4.63 -14.81
C SER A 520 -24.23 -3.43 -15.12
N LEU A 521 -23.18 -3.63 -15.93
CA LEU A 521 -22.29 -2.56 -16.40
C LEU A 521 -22.87 -1.86 -17.62
N ILE A 522 -22.79 -0.54 -17.64
CA ILE A 522 -23.18 0.24 -18.81
C ILE A 522 -22.14 0.06 -19.91
N LYS A 523 -22.60 -0.20 -21.13
CA LYS A 523 -21.76 -0.21 -22.32
C LYS A 523 -21.70 1.18 -22.90
N LEU A 524 -20.66 1.95 -22.54
CA LEU A 524 -20.51 3.35 -22.95
C LEU A 524 -20.55 3.53 -24.47
N GLU A 525 -19.98 2.58 -25.23
CA GLU A 525 -20.02 2.52 -26.70
C GLU A 525 -21.44 2.57 -27.32
N ARG A 526 -22.49 2.31 -26.54
CA ARG A 526 -23.90 2.38 -26.98
C ARG A 526 -24.54 3.74 -26.75
N ILE A 527 -23.85 4.65 -26.06
CA ILE A 527 -24.36 5.97 -25.68
C ILE A 527 -23.53 7.01 -26.43
N SER A 528 -24.02 7.43 -27.59
CA SER A 528 -23.25 8.27 -28.53
C SER A 528 -22.85 9.64 -27.99
N TRP A 529 -23.55 10.14 -26.98
CA TRP A 529 -23.25 11.43 -26.33
C TRP A 529 -22.35 11.28 -25.08
N ILE A 530 -21.90 10.08 -24.72
CA ILE A 530 -20.77 9.92 -23.78
C ILE A 530 -19.50 9.74 -24.60
N LEU A 531 -18.61 10.72 -24.55
CA LEU A 531 -17.27 10.60 -25.11
C LEU A 531 -16.63 9.37 -24.48
N SER A 532 -16.24 8.38 -25.27
CA SER A 532 -15.66 7.15 -24.73
C SER A 532 -14.79 6.44 -25.76
N PRO A 533 -13.78 5.68 -25.31
CA PRO A 533 -13.02 4.81 -26.18
C PRO A 533 -13.95 3.81 -26.89
N SER A 534 -13.67 3.52 -28.16
CA SER A 534 -14.44 2.58 -28.99
C SER A 534 -13.52 1.81 -29.93
N PRO A 535 -13.99 0.79 -30.65
CA PRO A 535 -13.16 0.10 -31.65
C PRO A 535 -12.54 1.02 -32.71
N SER A 536 -13.15 2.18 -32.98
CA SER A 536 -12.66 3.18 -33.93
C SER A 536 -11.97 4.38 -33.28
N VAL A 537 -12.06 4.55 -31.96
CA VAL A 537 -11.51 5.69 -31.20
C VAL A 537 -10.65 5.16 -30.07
N SER A 538 -9.33 5.33 -30.21
CA SER A 538 -8.38 5.01 -29.15
C SER A 538 -8.69 5.81 -27.88
N ILE A 539 -8.36 5.25 -26.71
CA ILE A 539 -8.42 6.01 -25.46
C ILE A 539 -7.50 7.24 -25.48
N ASP A 540 -6.41 7.20 -26.24
CA ASP A 540 -5.48 8.34 -26.38
C ASP A 540 -5.90 9.33 -27.46
N ASP A 541 -7.07 9.12 -28.09
CA ASP A 541 -7.58 10.01 -29.14
C ASP A 541 -7.84 11.42 -28.58
N PRO A 542 -7.38 12.49 -29.27
CA PRO A 542 -7.61 13.87 -28.84
C PRO A 542 -9.07 14.26 -28.60
N SER A 543 -10.02 13.55 -29.22
CA SER A 543 -11.46 13.73 -28.98
C SER A 543 -11.91 13.47 -27.53
N LEU A 544 -11.11 12.71 -26.77
CA LEU A 544 -11.35 12.40 -25.35
C LEU A 544 -10.62 13.34 -24.40
N TRP A 545 -9.82 14.27 -24.93
CA TRP A 545 -9.10 15.24 -24.12
C TRP A 545 -10.07 16.28 -23.54
N VAL A 546 -9.81 16.66 -22.30
CA VAL A 546 -10.59 17.70 -21.60
C VAL A 546 -9.86 19.05 -21.55
N THR A 547 -8.59 19.06 -21.97
CA THR A 547 -7.75 20.24 -22.12
C THR A 547 -7.18 20.27 -23.53
N GLU A 548 -7.08 21.47 -24.11
CA GLU A 548 -6.46 21.64 -25.42
C GLU A 548 -4.96 21.33 -25.39
N GLU A 549 -4.37 20.96 -26.53
CA GLU A 549 -2.94 20.62 -26.61
C GLU A 549 -2.03 21.78 -26.16
N LYS A 550 -2.46 23.02 -26.40
CA LYS A 550 -1.73 24.24 -26.06
C LYS A 550 -2.08 24.81 -24.69
N ASP A 551 -3.01 24.18 -23.97
CA ASP A 551 -3.41 24.64 -22.63
C ASP A 551 -2.19 24.57 -21.68
N PRO A 552 -1.78 25.71 -21.07
CA PRO A 552 -0.67 25.73 -20.14
C PRO A 552 -0.92 24.85 -18.90
N GLU A 553 -2.18 24.65 -18.51
CA GLU A 553 -2.57 23.90 -17.31
C GLU A 553 -2.88 22.42 -17.56
N LYS A 554 -2.67 21.92 -18.79
CA LYS A 554 -2.88 20.50 -19.14
C LYS A 554 -2.06 19.56 -18.26
N TRP A 555 -2.62 18.36 -18.03
CA TRP A 555 -1.95 17.30 -17.29
C TRP A 555 -1.72 16.06 -18.13
N ASN A 556 -0.60 15.41 -17.83
CA ASN A 556 -0.37 14.01 -18.18
C ASN A 556 -0.58 13.18 -16.91
N VAL A 557 -1.50 12.21 -16.95
CA VAL A 557 -1.91 11.42 -15.80
C VAL A 557 -1.76 9.93 -16.10
N GLN A 558 -1.23 9.15 -15.16
CA GLN A 558 -1.07 7.71 -15.26
C GLN A 558 -1.70 7.01 -14.05
N VAL A 559 -2.42 5.91 -14.29
CA VAL A 559 -3.04 5.10 -13.22
C VAL A 559 -2.14 3.92 -12.86
N PHE A 560 -1.97 3.67 -11.57
CA PHE A 560 -1.18 2.59 -11.01
C PHE A 560 -2.00 1.73 -10.08
N ARG A 561 -1.63 0.45 -9.93
CA ARG A 561 -2.33 -0.48 -9.04
C ARG A 561 -1.38 -1.44 -8.31
N SER A 562 -1.88 -1.92 -7.17
CA SER A 562 -1.46 -3.18 -6.57
C SER A 562 -2.66 -4.11 -6.65
N ILE A 563 -2.65 -5.10 -7.54
CA ILE A 563 -3.76 -6.04 -7.70
C ILE A 563 -3.30 -7.33 -8.38
N ASP A 564 -4.01 -8.44 -8.15
CA ASP A 564 -3.73 -9.71 -8.81
C ASP A 564 -4.95 -10.31 -9.52
N SER A 565 -4.70 -11.33 -10.34
CA SER A 565 -5.71 -12.08 -11.08
C SER A 565 -6.76 -12.79 -10.18
N GLY A 566 -6.52 -12.85 -8.87
CA GLY A 566 -7.50 -13.29 -7.87
C GLY A 566 -8.64 -12.28 -7.68
N SER A 567 -8.38 -10.99 -7.89
CA SER A 567 -9.30 -9.89 -7.58
C SER A 567 -9.91 -9.20 -8.81
N LEU A 568 -9.50 -9.59 -10.01
CA LEU A 568 -10.06 -9.05 -11.25
C LEU A 568 -10.25 -10.11 -12.35
N LYS A 569 -10.92 -9.72 -13.43
CA LYS A 569 -11.03 -10.47 -14.69
C LYS A 569 -10.43 -9.60 -15.81
N GLY A 570 -9.59 -10.19 -16.66
CA GLY A 570 -9.01 -9.50 -17.81
C GLY A 570 -7.51 -9.75 -17.99
N PHE A 571 -6.80 -10.10 -16.93
CA PHE A 571 -5.39 -10.47 -17.06
C PHE A 571 -5.19 -11.71 -17.94
N PRO A 572 -4.15 -11.70 -18.79
CA PRO A 572 -3.78 -12.84 -19.61
C PRO A 572 -3.39 -14.03 -18.72
N LYS A 573 -3.57 -15.24 -19.24
CA LYS A 573 -3.10 -16.47 -18.57
C LYS A 573 -1.71 -16.89 -19.04
N ASP A 574 -1.36 -16.50 -20.26
CA ASP A 574 -0.05 -16.75 -20.83
C ASP A 574 0.97 -15.77 -20.26
N VAL A 575 2.16 -16.29 -19.92
CA VAL A 575 3.20 -15.52 -19.23
C VAL A 575 3.79 -14.45 -20.14
N PHE A 576 4.01 -14.75 -21.42
CA PHE A 576 4.59 -13.77 -22.36
C PHE A 576 3.60 -12.63 -22.65
N GLN A 577 2.31 -12.92 -22.72
CA GLN A 577 1.28 -11.87 -22.80
C GLN A 577 1.19 -11.03 -21.52
N ALA A 578 1.39 -11.63 -20.35
CA ALA A 578 1.42 -10.90 -19.08
C ALA A 578 2.65 -9.98 -19.00
N GLU A 579 3.83 -10.50 -19.35
CA GLU A 579 5.08 -9.73 -19.42
C GLU A 579 4.97 -8.57 -20.42
N ALA A 580 4.35 -8.79 -21.58
CA ALA A 580 4.12 -7.73 -22.58
C ALA A 580 3.19 -6.61 -22.07
N GLN A 581 2.42 -6.87 -21.02
CA GLN A 581 1.57 -5.89 -20.31
C GLN A 581 2.22 -5.40 -19.00
N ASN A 582 3.51 -5.65 -18.81
CA ASN A 582 4.30 -5.29 -17.63
C ASN A 582 3.78 -5.90 -16.32
N LEU A 583 3.14 -7.07 -16.41
CA LEU A 583 2.64 -7.81 -15.25
C LEU A 583 3.66 -8.87 -14.81
N VAL A 584 3.69 -9.14 -13.51
CA VAL A 584 4.56 -10.14 -12.91
C VAL A 584 3.79 -11.44 -12.67
N CYS A 585 4.31 -12.55 -13.20
CA CYS A 585 3.78 -13.87 -12.92
C CYS A 585 4.45 -14.45 -11.68
N ALA A 586 3.67 -14.85 -10.67
CA ALA A 586 4.19 -15.56 -9.51
C ALA A 586 3.24 -16.68 -9.08
N LYS A 587 3.77 -17.91 -8.99
CA LYS A 587 2.95 -19.13 -8.80
C LYS A 587 1.88 -19.23 -9.91
N ASN A 588 0.60 -19.13 -9.52
CA ASN A 588 -0.58 -19.19 -10.38
C ASN A 588 -1.30 -17.82 -10.45
N LEU A 589 -0.64 -16.73 -10.04
CA LEU A 589 -1.17 -15.38 -10.09
C LEU A 589 -0.40 -14.53 -11.08
N VAL A 590 -1.15 -13.65 -11.74
CA VAL A 590 -0.62 -12.52 -12.48
C VAL A 590 -0.85 -11.29 -11.60
N ILE A 591 0.22 -10.55 -11.34
CA ILE A 591 0.28 -9.49 -10.35
C ILE A 591 0.67 -8.19 -11.04
N ASP A 592 -0.11 -7.15 -10.80
CA ASP A 592 0.22 -5.76 -11.08
C ASP A 592 0.77 -5.16 -9.77
N ARG A 593 1.98 -4.62 -9.85
CA ARG A 593 2.69 -3.93 -8.75
C ARG A 593 3.18 -2.55 -9.20
N SER A 594 2.47 -1.95 -10.17
CA SER A 594 2.84 -0.68 -10.80
C SER A 594 2.92 0.48 -9.80
N ILE A 595 2.23 0.43 -8.65
CA ILE A 595 2.41 1.45 -7.59
C ILE A 595 3.84 1.44 -7.05
N GLN A 596 4.37 0.27 -6.68
CA GLN A 596 5.75 0.17 -6.20
C GLN A 596 6.73 0.65 -7.28
N THR A 597 6.50 0.27 -8.54
CA THR A 597 7.30 0.73 -9.69
C THR A 597 7.28 2.26 -9.81
N ALA A 598 6.11 2.90 -9.70
CA ALA A 598 5.96 4.34 -9.79
C ALA A 598 6.70 5.08 -8.67
N TYR A 599 6.58 4.62 -7.43
CA TYR A 599 7.34 5.19 -6.31
C TYR A 599 8.86 5.09 -6.54
N ILE A 600 9.36 3.91 -6.94
CA ILE A 600 10.80 3.70 -7.19
C ILE A 600 11.30 4.64 -8.29
N GLN A 601 10.63 4.68 -9.45
CA GLN A 601 11.08 5.49 -10.58
C GLN A 601 10.99 7.00 -10.27
N ALA A 602 9.96 7.45 -9.55
CA ALA A 602 9.85 8.84 -9.12
C ALA A 602 10.98 9.23 -8.15
N ILE A 603 11.27 8.40 -7.13
CA ILE A 603 12.36 8.64 -6.18
C ILE A 603 13.72 8.65 -6.89
N ARG A 604 13.97 7.67 -7.78
CA ARG A 604 15.22 7.60 -8.54
C ARG A 604 15.41 8.79 -9.47
N SER A 605 14.32 9.39 -9.95
CA SER A 605 14.37 10.56 -10.83
C SER A 605 14.51 11.88 -10.08
N ALA A 606 14.20 11.91 -8.78
CA ALA A 606 14.24 13.12 -7.95
C ALA A 606 15.62 13.78 -7.94
N GLN A 607 15.64 15.11 -8.07
CA GLN A 607 16.85 15.94 -8.15
C GLN A 607 16.98 16.93 -7.00
N HIS A 608 15.87 17.44 -6.44
CA HIS A 608 15.85 18.53 -5.48
C HIS A 608 15.28 18.09 -4.13
N PHE A 609 14.06 17.58 -4.08
CA PHE A 609 13.45 17.12 -2.83
C PHE A 609 12.32 16.12 -3.05
N VAL A 610 11.98 15.40 -1.98
CA VAL A 610 10.81 14.53 -1.91
C VAL A 610 10.00 14.87 -0.66
N TYR A 611 8.70 15.09 -0.83
CA TYR A 611 7.74 15.31 0.26
C TYR A 611 6.73 14.16 0.27
N ILE A 612 6.61 13.44 1.38
CA ILE A 612 5.74 12.28 1.53
C ILE A 612 4.80 12.51 2.71
N GLU A 613 3.53 12.23 2.51
CA GLU A 613 2.56 12.07 3.59
C GLU A 613 1.99 10.65 3.50
N ASN A 614 2.17 9.85 4.55
CA ASN A 614 1.73 8.46 4.52
C ASN A 614 1.29 7.94 5.89
N GLN A 615 0.23 7.14 5.92
CA GLN A 615 -0.24 6.48 7.15
C GLN A 615 0.79 5.50 7.73
N TYR A 616 1.58 4.84 6.88
CA TYR A 616 2.63 3.91 7.31
C TYR A 616 3.93 4.20 6.57
N PHE A 617 5.05 3.96 7.25
CA PHE A 617 6.37 4.04 6.64
C PHE A 617 7.26 2.88 7.08
N ILE A 618 7.11 1.73 6.41
CA ILE A 618 7.74 0.45 6.73
C ILE A 618 8.24 -0.22 5.45
N GLY A 619 9.48 -0.65 5.43
CA GLY A 619 9.99 -1.41 4.29
C GLY A 619 11.48 -1.66 4.30
N SER A 620 11.93 -2.34 3.26
CA SER A 620 13.30 -2.75 3.02
C SER A 620 13.88 -3.58 4.17
N SER A 621 13.07 -4.51 4.72
CA SER A 621 13.43 -5.26 5.93
C SER A 621 14.75 -6.01 5.83
N TYR A 622 15.12 -6.46 4.63
CA TYR A 622 16.41 -7.13 4.36
C TYR A 622 17.65 -6.33 4.80
N SER A 623 17.52 -5.01 4.97
CA SER A 623 18.60 -4.12 5.45
C SER A 623 18.38 -3.56 6.86
N TRP A 624 17.33 -3.99 7.57
CA TRP A 624 17.15 -3.61 8.98
C TRP A 624 18.29 -4.15 9.86
N PRO A 625 18.63 -3.45 10.95
CA PRO A 625 19.69 -3.90 11.86
C PRO A 625 19.32 -5.23 12.54
N ALA A 626 18.04 -5.50 12.74
CA ALA A 626 17.51 -6.78 13.19
C ALA A 626 16.28 -7.20 12.37
N TYR A 627 15.88 -8.48 12.44
CA TYR A 627 14.68 -9.01 11.77
C TYR A 627 14.67 -8.88 10.24
N LYS A 628 15.81 -9.14 9.59
CA LYS A 628 15.97 -9.04 8.13
C LYS A 628 14.96 -9.86 7.32
N GLU A 629 14.49 -10.96 7.90
CA GLU A 629 13.56 -11.92 7.30
C GLU A 629 12.06 -11.61 7.57
N ALA A 630 11.72 -10.40 8.04
CA ALA A 630 10.33 -10.00 8.31
C ALA A 630 9.45 -9.99 7.03
N GLY A 631 10.07 -9.91 5.85
CA GLY A 631 9.40 -9.98 4.56
C GLY A 631 8.70 -8.69 4.15
N ALA A 632 9.15 -7.54 4.65
CA ALA A 632 8.76 -6.21 4.22
C ALA A 632 9.72 -5.72 3.12
N ASP A 633 9.77 -6.45 2.01
CA ASP A 633 10.81 -6.33 0.97
C ASP A 633 10.59 -5.17 -0.02
N ASN A 634 9.58 -4.32 0.17
CA ASN A 634 9.38 -3.13 -0.66
C ASN A 634 10.60 -2.20 -0.58
N LEU A 635 10.91 -1.52 -1.70
CA LEU A 635 12.18 -0.79 -1.85
C LEU A 635 12.09 0.69 -1.46
N ILE A 636 10.92 1.21 -1.11
CA ILE A 636 10.70 2.66 -0.99
C ILE A 636 11.65 3.30 0.04
N PRO A 637 11.76 2.80 1.28
CA PRO A 637 12.68 3.40 2.26
C PRO A 637 14.15 3.34 1.83
N MET A 638 14.58 2.22 1.22
CA MET A 638 15.95 2.07 0.74
C MET A 638 16.26 2.99 -0.44
N GLU A 639 15.36 3.13 -1.41
CA GLU A 639 15.54 4.02 -2.56
C GLU A 639 15.69 5.49 -2.12
N LEU A 640 14.94 5.93 -1.09
CA LEU A 640 15.10 7.26 -0.51
C LEU A 640 16.47 7.43 0.16
N ALA A 641 16.89 6.47 0.98
CA ALA A 641 18.19 6.52 1.65
C ALA A 641 19.34 6.55 0.63
N LEU A 642 19.31 5.67 -0.37
CA LEU A 642 20.34 5.61 -1.41
C LEU A 642 20.33 6.84 -2.34
N LYS A 643 19.16 7.44 -2.59
CA LYS A 643 19.06 8.73 -3.29
C LYS A 643 19.72 9.86 -2.50
N ILE A 644 19.47 9.95 -1.19
CA ILE A 644 20.17 10.91 -0.34
C ILE A 644 21.69 10.65 -0.37
N CYS A 645 22.11 9.39 -0.20
CA CYS A 645 23.53 9.04 -0.23
C CYS A 645 24.19 9.42 -1.57
N SER A 646 23.51 9.21 -2.70
CA SER A 646 24.06 9.61 -4.01
C SER A 646 24.20 11.12 -4.16
N LYS A 647 23.25 11.91 -3.62
CA LYS A 647 23.32 13.37 -3.60
C LYS A 647 24.43 13.89 -2.67
N ILE A 648 24.64 13.24 -1.52
CA ILE A 648 25.77 13.51 -0.62
C ILE A 648 27.10 13.26 -1.34
N ARG A 649 27.26 12.11 -2.00
CA ARG A 649 28.45 11.79 -2.80
C ARG A 649 28.71 12.81 -3.91
N ALA A 650 27.64 13.25 -4.58
CA ALA A 650 27.70 14.29 -5.61
C ALA A 650 27.89 15.71 -5.03
N LYS A 651 27.83 15.91 -3.71
CA LYS A 651 27.82 17.20 -3.02
C LYS A 651 26.70 18.14 -3.49
N GLU A 652 25.57 17.55 -3.88
CA GLU A 652 24.36 18.26 -4.30
C GLU A 652 23.39 18.36 -3.11
N ARG A 653 22.65 19.48 -3.02
CA ARG A 653 21.61 19.61 -1.98
C ARG A 653 20.41 18.75 -2.35
N PHE A 654 19.87 18.07 -1.36
CA PHE A 654 18.67 17.26 -1.49
C PHE A 654 18.01 17.15 -0.12
N ALA A 655 16.67 17.15 -0.08
CA ALA A 655 15.93 17.00 1.17
C ALA A 655 14.74 16.04 1.01
N VAL A 656 14.46 15.28 2.07
CA VAL A 656 13.33 14.37 2.16
C VAL A 656 12.55 14.69 3.43
N TYR A 657 11.27 14.93 3.26
CA TYR A 657 10.32 15.28 4.31
C TYR A 657 9.24 14.19 4.36
N ILE A 658 9.05 13.57 5.51
CA ILE A 658 8.08 12.48 5.70
C ILE A 658 7.15 12.86 6.84
N VAL A 659 5.86 13.00 6.54
CA VAL A 659 4.79 13.21 7.53
C VAL A 659 4.01 11.91 7.69
N ILE A 660 3.99 11.39 8.91
CA ILE A 660 3.35 10.13 9.31
C ILE A 660 2.47 10.38 10.54
N PRO A 661 1.47 9.54 10.85
CA PRO A 661 0.69 9.74 12.06
C PRO A 661 1.59 9.56 13.30
N MET A 662 1.23 10.21 14.40
CA MET A 662 2.01 10.07 15.65
C MET A 662 2.08 8.61 16.07
N TRP A 663 0.96 7.90 15.94
CA TRP A 663 0.86 6.43 15.96
C TRP A 663 -0.19 5.96 14.95
N PRO A 664 -0.09 4.72 14.45
CA PRO A 664 -1.19 4.07 13.71
C PRO A 664 -2.48 4.01 14.51
N GLU A 665 -3.62 4.26 13.87
CA GLU A 665 -4.96 4.30 14.50
C GLU A 665 -5.25 3.10 15.41
N GLY A 666 -5.92 3.40 16.52
CA GLY A 666 -6.20 2.48 17.61
C GLY A 666 -5.32 2.74 18.84
N LEU A 667 -5.52 1.93 19.88
CA LEU A 667 -4.83 2.12 21.16
C LEU A 667 -3.30 1.95 21.01
N PRO A 668 -2.47 2.97 21.31
CA PRO A 668 -1.02 2.92 21.08
C PRO A 668 -0.29 1.83 21.85
N SER A 669 -0.82 1.45 23.01
CA SER A 669 -0.27 0.38 23.85
C SER A 669 -0.68 -1.02 23.40
N SER A 670 -1.54 -1.15 22.39
CA SER A 670 -1.96 -2.45 21.85
C SER A 670 -0.80 -3.17 21.17
N ALA A 671 -0.85 -4.51 21.14
CA ALA A 671 0.18 -5.32 20.51
C ALA A 671 0.38 -5.01 19.01
N CYS A 672 -0.73 -4.75 18.28
CA CYS A 672 -0.67 -4.44 16.86
C CYS A 672 0.07 -3.12 16.61
N VAL A 673 -0.35 -2.04 17.30
CA VAL A 673 0.26 -0.71 17.12
C VAL A 673 1.73 -0.72 17.57
N GLN A 674 2.04 -1.37 18.70
CA GLN A 674 3.43 -1.50 19.17
C GLN A 674 4.32 -2.26 18.19
N GLU A 675 3.80 -3.27 17.51
CA GLU A 675 4.59 -4.01 16.52
C GLU A 675 4.83 -3.21 15.23
N ILE A 676 3.82 -2.47 14.77
CA ILE A 676 3.94 -1.58 13.61
C ILE A 676 4.96 -0.47 13.88
N LEU A 677 4.88 0.18 15.05
CA LEU A 677 5.86 1.19 15.48
C LEU A 677 7.27 0.62 15.59
N PHE A 678 7.41 -0.65 16.00
CA PHE A 678 8.69 -1.33 16.01
C PHE A 678 9.29 -1.45 14.60
N TRP A 679 8.50 -1.87 13.61
CA TRP A 679 8.94 -1.95 12.21
C TRP A 679 9.28 -0.59 11.61
N GLN A 680 8.52 0.45 11.95
CA GLN A 680 8.81 1.81 11.57
C GLN A 680 10.15 2.27 12.16
N GLY A 681 10.39 1.99 13.45
CA GLY A 681 11.66 2.29 14.12
C GLY A 681 12.86 1.57 13.46
N GLN A 682 12.71 0.30 13.07
CA GLN A 682 13.75 -0.42 12.32
C GLN A 682 14.03 0.21 10.95
N THR A 683 12.98 0.67 10.28
CA THR A 683 13.07 1.35 8.97
C THR A 683 13.79 2.69 9.10
N MET A 684 13.41 3.53 10.07
CA MET A 684 14.09 4.80 10.37
C MET A 684 15.56 4.58 10.71
N GLN A 685 15.86 3.61 11.59
CA GLN A 685 17.22 3.28 12.01
C GLN A 685 18.10 2.83 10.83
N MET A 686 17.56 2.04 9.91
CA MET A 686 18.27 1.66 8.69
C MET A 686 18.60 2.89 7.84
N MET A 687 17.63 3.76 7.57
CA MET A 687 17.84 4.92 6.69
C MET A 687 18.85 5.90 7.27
N TYR A 688 18.69 6.29 8.54
CA TYR A 688 19.59 7.25 9.17
C TYR A 688 21.02 6.72 9.31
N ARG A 689 21.19 5.42 9.58
CA ARG A 689 22.52 4.79 9.61
C ARG A 689 23.24 4.93 8.27
N LEU A 690 22.56 4.62 7.16
CA LEU A 690 23.16 4.72 5.82
C LEU A 690 23.57 6.14 5.47
N ILE A 691 22.73 7.12 5.81
CA ILE A 691 23.02 8.54 5.57
C ILE A 691 24.21 8.99 6.42
N ALA A 692 24.25 8.60 7.71
CA ALA A 692 25.36 8.95 8.60
C ALA A 692 26.69 8.35 8.13
N GLU A 693 26.69 7.07 7.74
CA GLU A 693 27.87 6.39 7.18
C GLU A 693 28.35 7.11 5.90
N GLU A 694 27.45 7.57 5.04
CA GLU A 694 27.83 8.32 3.83
C GLU A 694 28.40 9.72 4.16
N LEU A 695 27.83 10.43 5.14
CA LEU A 695 28.36 11.72 5.59
C LEU A 695 29.78 11.58 6.16
N GLU A 696 30.03 10.51 6.93
CA GLU A 696 31.36 10.19 7.47
C GLU A 696 32.35 9.85 6.34
N ASN A 697 31.95 8.99 5.39
CA ASN A 697 32.77 8.61 4.23
C ASN A 697 33.16 9.84 3.38
N MET A 698 32.24 10.78 3.22
CA MET A 698 32.46 12.04 2.48
C MET A 698 33.14 13.14 3.32
N LYS A 699 33.49 12.85 4.58
CA LYS A 699 34.16 13.75 5.54
C LYS A 699 33.40 15.07 5.76
N MET A 700 32.08 14.98 5.84
CA MET A 700 31.20 16.13 6.10
C MET A 700 30.96 16.32 7.60
N GLU A 701 32.02 16.66 8.35
CA GLU A 701 32.03 16.67 9.83
C GLU A 701 30.97 17.59 10.49
N ASN A 702 30.51 18.64 9.79
CA ASN A 702 29.51 19.59 10.27
C ASN A 702 28.08 19.29 9.82
N ALA A 703 27.86 18.23 9.05
CA ALA A 703 26.55 17.85 8.56
C ALA A 703 25.87 16.85 9.51
N HIS A 704 24.55 16.93 9.60
CA HIS A 704 23.72 15.99 10.35
C HIS A 704 22.82 15.20 9.40
N PRO A 705 22.48 13.92 9.68
CA PRO A 705 21.53 13.18 8.85
C PRO A 705 20.17 13.89 8.66
N GLN A 706 19.73 14.66 9.67
CA GLN A 706 18.51 15.47 9.61
C GLN A 706 18.63 16.74 8.76
N ASP A 707 19.80 17.06 8.21
CA ASP A 707 19.93 18.06 7.15
C ASP A 707 19.35 17.55 5.81
N TYR A 708 19.11 16.24 5.71
CA TYR A 708 18.66 15.56 4.48
C TYR A 708 17.37 14.77 4.66
N LEU A 709 17.14 14.10 5.79
CA LEU A 709 15.96 13.25 6.03
C LEU A 709 15.26 13.68 7.31
N ASN A 710 13.97 14.02 7.22
CA ASN A 710 13.19 14.47 8.36
C ASN A 710 11.83 13.77 8.46
N PHE A 711 11.50 13.31 9.68
CA PHE A 711 10.21 12.72 10.00
C PHE A 711 9.41 13.65 10.92
N PHE A 712 8.14 13.82 10.61
CA PHE A 712 7.19 14.65 11.32
C PHE A 712 5.90 13.87 11.58
N CYS A 713 5.11 14.35 12.53
CA CYS A 713 3.70 14.00 12.68
C CYS A 713 2.87 15.27 12.84
N LEU A 714 1.55 15.13 12.85
CA LEU A 714 0.63 16.24 13.03
C LEU A 714 -0.07 16.16 14.38
N GLY A 715 -0.37 17.31 14.97
CA GLY A 715 -1.15 17.41 16.19
C GLY A 715 -1.79 18.77 16.37
N ASN A 716 -2.82 18.81 17.19
CA ASN A 716 -3.53 20.05 17.51
C ASN A 716 -3.64 20.25 19.02
N ARG A 717 -3.78 21.51 19.43
CA ARG A 717 -4.20 21.90 20.78
C ARG A 717 -5.31 22.93 20.69
N GLU A 718 -6.43 22.65 21.34
CA GLU A 718 -7.62 23.50 21.26
C GLU A 718 -8.30 23.58 22.62
N GLN A 719 -8.65 24.78 23.06
CA GLN A 719 -9.45 24.95 24.27
C GLN A 719 -10.89 24.48 24.00
N PRO A 720 -11.49 23.65 24.86
CA PRO A 720 -12.89 23.28 24.70
C PRO A 720 -13.79 24.53 24.83
N PRO A 721 -14.97 24.55 24.19
CA PRO A 721 -15.95 25.61 24.37
C PRO A 721 -16.26 25.83 25.86
N LYS A 722 -16.42 27.09 26.29
CA LYS A 722 -16.89 27.40 27.65
C LYS A 722 -18.39 27.16 27.71
N ASP A 723 -18.87 26.33 28.63
CA ASP A 723 -20.31 26.18 28.89
C ASP A 723 -20.89 27.53 29.36
N GLU A 724 -21.63 28.22 28.49
CA GLU A 724 -22.45 29.37 28.88
C GLU A 724 -23.76 28.90 29.52
N SER A 725 -23.70 28.47 30.78
CA SER A 725 -24.84 28.62 31.71
C SER A 725 -24.40 28.40 33.16
N PRO A 726 -24.59 29.37 34.07
CA PRO A 726 -24.63 29.07 35.50
C PRO A 726 -25.91 28.26 35.77
N PRO A 727 -25.86 27.12 36.49
CA PRO A 727 -27.08 26.43 36.85
C PRO A 727 -27.88 27.32 37.80
N SER A 728 -29.05 27.75 37.33
CA SER A 728 -30.08 28.30 38.20
C SER A 728 -30.43 27.23 39.23
N SER A 729 -30.45 27.65 40.49
CA SER A 729 -30.75 26.84 41.65
C SER A 729 -32.07 26.07 41.49
N SER A 730 -31.99 24.78 41.19
CA SER A 730 -33.03 23.83 41.59
C SER A 730 -32.39 22.49 41.94
N SER A 731 -32.54 22.16 43.21
CA SER A 731 -32.09 20.95 43.86
C SER A 731 -32.70 19.70 43.22
N SER A 732 -31.86 18.82 42.66
CA SER A 732 -32.18 17.40 42.59
C SER A 732 -30.93 16.56 42.84
N LYS A 733 -30.96 15.80 43.94
CA LYS A 733 -29.94 14.82 44.30
C LYS A 733 -30.16 13.59 43.42
N ASN A 734 -29.48 13.52 42.28
CA ASN A 734 -29.17 12.29 41.56
C ASN A 734 -27.83 12.53 40.85
N ALA A 735 -26.73 12.37 41.59
CA ALA A 735 -25.39 12.47 41.03
C ALA A 735 -25.17 11.28 40.07
N SER A 736 -25.13 11.58 38.78
CA SER A 736 -24.46 10.73 37.80
C SER A 736 -23.00 10.49 38.24
N PRO A 737 -22.37 9.36 37.85
CA PRO A 737 -20.95 9.13 38.14
C PRO A 737 -20.11 10.30 37.62
N PRO A 738 -18.99 10.66 38.28
CA PRO A 738 -18.12 11.72 37.78
C PRO A 738 -17.71 11.41 36.33
N GLU A 739 -17.96 12.34 35.40
CA GLU A 739 -17.51 12.24 34.01
C GLU A 739 -16.00 11.96 33.99
N VAL A 740 -15.60 10.83 33.42
CA VAL A 740 -14.19 10.45 33.31
C VAL A 740 -13.54 11.31 32.23
N THR A 741 -12.98 12.45 32.62
CA THR A 741 -12.20 13.33 31.74
C THR A 741 -10.90 12.62 31.34
N SER A 742 -10.67 12.43 30.03
CA SER A 742 -9.42 11.85 29.54
C SER A 742 -8.22 12.78 29.81
N SER A 743 -7.01 12.22 29.92
CA SER A 743 -5.78 13.04 29.98
C SER A 743 -5.64 13.95 28.74
N CYS A 744 -6.07 13.48 27.57
CA CYS A 744 -6.09 14.27 26.34
C CYS A 744 -7.01 15.50 26.44
N GLN A 745 -8.18 15.35 27.06
CA GLN A 745 -9.10 16.46 27.32
C GLN A 745 -8.54 17.43 28.37
N LYS A 746 -7.90 16.91 29.42
CA LYS A 746 -7.22 17.73 30.43
C LYS A 746 -6.11 18.60 29.82
N HIS A 747 -5.26 18.02 28.97
CA HIS A 747 -4.16 18.72 28.31
C HIS A 747 -4.56 19.39 26.99
N GLN A 748 -5.83 19.24 26.58
CA GLN A 748 -6.44 19.93 25.45
C GLN A 748 -5.68 19.68 24.15
N ARG A 749 -5.30 18.43 23.90
CA ARG A 749 -4.44 18.05 22.78
C ARG A 749 -4.78 16.67 22.25
N PHE A 750 -4.53 16.46 20.96
CA PHE A 750 -4.54 15.15 20.33
C PHE A 750 -3.71 15.17 19.04
N MET A 751 -3.35 14.00 18.52
CA MET A 751 -2.76 13.92 17.19
C MET A 751 -3.81 14.29 16.14
N ILE A 752 -3.36 14.82 15.01
CA ILE A 752 -4.14 14.83 13.77
C ILE A 752 -3.71 13.58 13.03
N TYR A 753 -4.66 12.72 12.70
CA TYR A 753 -4.35 11.44 12.10
C TYR A 753 -4.03 11.60 10.62
N VAL A 754 -2.77 11.36 10.27
CA VAL A 754 -2.30 11.37 8.88
C VAL A 754 -2.72 10.07 8.23
N HIS A 755 -3.86 10.10 7.55
CA HIS A 755 -4.33 9.00 6.71
C HIS A 755 -3.93 9.19 5.23
N ALA A 756 -3.29 10.29 4.87
CA ALA A 756 -2.72 10.54 3.55
C ALA A 756 -1.94 9.32 2.98
N LYS A 757 -1.91 9.21 1.65
CA LYS A 757 -0.98 8.35 0.90
C LYS A 757 -0.52 9.05 -0.38
N GLY A 758 0.35 10.05 -0.20
CA GLY A 758 0.85 10.89 -1.29
C GLY A 758 2.36 11.08 -1.29
N MET A 759 2.90 11.43 -2.45
CA MET A 759 4.29 11.83 -2.64
C MET A 759 4.38 12.94 -3.68
N ILE A 760 5.11 14.00 -3.36
CA ILE A 760 5.45 15.10 -4.27
C ILE A 760 6.96 15.05 -4.50
N VAL A 761 7.37 15.16 -5.77
CA VAL A 761 8.77 15.16 -6.20
C VAL A 761 9.05 16.44 -6.96
N ASP A 762 10.04 17.19 -6.48
CA ASP A 762 10.61 18.38 -7.12
C ASP A 762 9.59 19.47 -7.52
N ASP A 763 8.42 19.50 -6.87
CA ASP A 763 7.29 20.38 -7.18
C ASP A 763 6.76 20.27 -8.65
N GLU A 764 7.07 19.17 -9.35
CA GLU A 764 6.64 18.93 -10.73
C GLU A 764 5.84 17.63 -10.93
N TYR A 765 6.03 16.64 -10.05
CA TYR A 765 5.35 15.35 -10.14
C TYR A 765 4.68 15.00 -8.80
N VAL A 766 3.47 14.46 -8.87
CA VAL A 766 2.69 14.04 -7.69
C VAL A 766 2.15 12.62 -7.87
N ILE A 767 2.14 11.84 -6.79
CA ILE A 767 1.43 10.56 -6.66
C ILE A 767 0.40 10.69 -5.53
N ILE A 768 -0.85 10.30 -5.78
CA ILE A 768 -1.93 10.23 -4.79
C ILE A 768 -2.69 8.92 -4.97
N GLY A 769 -3.05 8.24 -3.88
CA GLY A 769 -3.83 7.02 -3.96
C GLY A 769 -4.22 6.44 -2.61
N SER A 770 -4.45 5.13 -2.59
CA SER A 770 -4.81 4.37 -1.38
C SER A 770 -3.64 3.61 -0.75
N ALA A 771 -2.50 3.53 -1.43
CA ALA A 771 -1.40 2.64 -1.08
C ALA A 771 -0.48 3.23 -0.01
N ASN A 772 -0.40 2.55 1.12
CA ASN A 772 0.53 2.88 2.19
C ASN A 772 1.98 2.47 1.84
N ILE A 773 2.97 3.12 2.45
CA ILE A 773 4.37 2.66 2.35
C ILE A 773 4.57 1.53 3.36
N ASN A 774 4.06 0.35 2.99
CA ASN A 774 4.23 -0.91 3.69
C ASN A 774 4.14 -2.06 2.68
N GLN A 775 4.47 -3.28 3.10
CA GLN A 775 4.42 -4.43 2.22
C GLN A 775 2.99 -4.81 1.84
N ARG A 776 2.02 -4.62 2.75
CA ARG A 776 0.59 -4.84 2.50
C ARG A 776 0.09 -4.13 1.23
N SER A 777 0.48 -2.88 1.02
CA SER A 777 0.07 -2.10 -0.14
C SER A 777 1.01 -2.23 -1.34
N MET A 778 2.33 -2.36 -1.12
CA MET A 778 3.32 -2.35 -2.21
C MET A 778 3.49 -3.70 -2.93
N ALA A 779 3.11 -4.83 -2.31
CA ALA A 779 3.39 -6.16 -2.84
C ALA A 779 2.62 -6.54 -4.13
N GLY A 780 1.53 -5.86 -4.46
CA GLY A 780 0.61 -6.24 -5.55
C GLY A 780 -0.30 -7.43 -5.23
N SER A 781 0.18 -8.43 -4.48
CA SER A 781 -0.55 -9.66 -4.15
C SER A 781 -1.14 -9.71 -2.73
N ARG A 782 -1.06 -8.62 -1.95
CA ARG A 782 -1.59 -8.51 -0.58
C ARG A 782 -2.92 -7.76 -0.61
N ASP A 783 -2.98 -6.51 -0.18
CA ASP A 783 -4.18 -5.67 -0.34
C ASP A 783 -4.29 -5.18 -1.78
N THR A 784 -5.51 -4.90 -2.25
CA THR A 784 -5.67 -4.24 -3.55
C THR A 784 -5.69 -2.74 -3.39
N GLU A 785 -4.85 -2.04 -4.12
CA GLU A 785 -4.68 -0.58 -4.06
C GLU A 785 -4.81 0.06 -5.44
N ILE A 786 -5.03 1.37 -5.47
CA ILE A 786 -5.03 2.19 -6.68
C ILE A 786 -4.36 3.52 -6.35
N ALA A 787 -3.60 4.05 -7.30
CA ALA A 787 -3.04 5.38 -7.23
C ALA A 787 -3.04 6.01 -8.62
N MET A 788 -2.87 7.31 -8.67
CA MET A 788 -2.52 8.04 -9.87
C MET A 788 -1.18 8.74 -9.65
N GLY A 789 -0.45 8.98 -10.73
CA GLY A 789 0.60 9.98 -10.74
C GLY A 789 0.46 10.90 -11.94
N GLY A 790 0.92 12.13 -11.80
CA GLY A 790 0.78 13.11 -12.85
C GLY A 790 1.71 14.29 -12.71
N TYR A 791 1.89 14.98 -13.82
CA TYR A 791 2.65 16.22 -13.93
C TYR A 791 2.00 17.14 -14.96
N GLN A 792 2.28 18.43 -14.85
CA GLN A 792 1.94 19.41 -15.88
C GLN A 792 3.13 19.59 -16.82
N PRO A 793 3.07 19.18 -18.10
CA PRO A 793 4.23 19.22 -19.01
C PRO A 793 4.87 20.60 -19.15
N ASN A 794 4.05 21.65 -19.04
CA ASN A 794 4.52 23.03 -19.14
C ASN A 794 5.22 23.52 -17.87
N HIS A 795 5.02 22.88 -16.72
CA HIS A 795 5.54 23.26 -15.41
C HIS A 795 6.49 22.18 -14.86
N THR A 796 7.56 21.92 -15.59
CA THR A 796 8.65 21.02 -15.20
C THR A 796 9.99 21.76 -15.17
N TRP A 797 10.96 21.26 -14.41
CA TRP A 797 12.32 21.81 -14.39
C TRP A 797 12.95 21.81 -15.78
N GLY A 798 12.75 20.72 -16.55
CA GLY A 798 13.28 20.62 -17.92
C GLY A 798 12.69 21.65 -18.89
N ASN A 799 11.42 22.00 -18.75
CA ASN A 799 10.78 23.01 -19.62
C ASN A 799 11.04 24.44 -19.15
N LYS A 800 10.90 24.70 -17.84
CA LYS A 800 11.01 26.05 -17.26
C LYS A 800 12.46 26.51 -17.06
N LYS A 801 13.40 25.57 -16.91
CA LYS A 801 14.81 25.83 -16.54
C LYS A 801 14.97 26.62 -15.22
N ARG A 802 13.95 26.56 -14.37
CA ARG A 802 13.86 27.13 -13.03
C ARG A 802 12.83 26.33 -12.25
N HIS A 803 12.72 26.60 -10.95
CA HIS A 803 11.71 26.00 -10.08
C HIS A 803 10.30 26.18 -10.70
N PRO A 804 9.61 25.08 -11.06
CA PRO A 804 8.27 25.13 -11.60
C PRO A 804 7.26 25.53 -10.52
N ARG A 805 6.36 26.47 -10.84
CA ARG A 805 5.32 26.93 -9.90
C ARG A 805 3.93 26.67 -10.45
N GLY A 806 3.71 25.44 -10.88
CA GLY A 806 2.39 24.94 -11.32
C GLY A 806 1.52 24.50 -10.14
N GLN A 807 0.48 23.73 -10.44
CA GLN A 807 -0.46 23.21 -9.45
C GLN A 807 0.19 22.27 -8.42
N VAL A 808 1.21 21.50 -8.79
CA VAL A 808 1.94 20.63 -7.83
C VAL A 808 2.64 21.45 -6.76
N TYR A 809 3.39 22.49 -7.16
CA TYR A 809 3.95 23.50 -6.25
C TYR A 809 2.86 24.17 -5.39
N GLY A 810 1.74 24.57 -6.01
CA GLY A 810 0.62 25.18 -5.31
C GLY A 810 0.05 24.29 -4.20
N TYR A 811 -0.15 23.02 -4.53
CA TYR A 811 -0.64 22.00 -3.61
C TYR A 811 0.34 21.76 -2.45
N ARG A 812 1.64 21.62 -2.73
CA ARG A 812 2.67 21.45 -1.71
C ARG A 812 2.78 22.66 -0.77
N MET A 813 2.75 23.88 -1.33
CA MET A 813 2.69 25.12 -0.54
C MET A 813 1.41 25.20 0.31
N SER A 814 0.28 24.68 -0.18
CA SER A 814 -1.00 24.66 0.55
C SER A 814 -0.95 23.73 1.75
N LEU A 815 -0.48 22.49 1.56
CA LEU A 815 -0.23 21.55 2.66
C LEU A 815 0.73 22.15 3.70
N TRP A 816 1.77 22.86 3.24
CA TRP A 816 2.69 23.55 4.14
C TRP A 816 2.05 24.75 4.84
N ALA A 817 1.07 25.43 4.23
CA ALA A 817 0.35 26.52 4.87
C ALA A 817 -0.49 26.02 6.05
N GLU A 818 -1.15 24.88 5.87
CA GLU A 818 -1.85 24.14 6.92
C GLU A 818 -0.88 23.67 8.01
N HIS A 819 0.14 22.88 7.64
CA HIS A 819 1.02 22.23 8.62
C HIS A 819 1.93 23.22 9.36
N LEU A 820 2.46 24.24 8.69
CA LEU A 820 3.39 25.20 9.29
C LEU A 820 2.68 26.46 9.81
N GLY A 821 1.40 26.67 9.46
CA GLY A 821 0.56 27.79 9.86
C GLY A 821 0.94 29.16 9.28
N LYS A 822 2.18 29.34 8.83
CA LYS A 822 2.69 30.56 8.20
C LYS A 822 3.60 30.19 7.05
N LEU A 823 3.43 30.84 5.91
CA LEU A 823 4.31 30.65 4.75
C LEU A 823 5.46 31.65 4.77
N HIS A 824 6.68 31.14 4.64
CA HIS A 824 7.90 31.93 4.50
C HIS A 824 8.52 31.74 3.11
N ASP A 825 9.27 32.73 2.62
CA ASP A 825 9.95 32.64 1.32
C ASP A 825 10.94 31.48 1.25
N THR A 826 11.52 31.07 2.37
CA THR A 826 12.41 29.90 2.47
C THR A 826 11.71 28.60 2.04
N TYR A 827 10.39 28.50 2.23
CA TYR A 827 9.60 27.31 1.88
C TYR A 827 9.35 27.15 0.38
N LYS A 828 9.78 28.14 -0.41
CA LYS A 828 9.73 28.07 -1.87
C LYS A 828 10.87 27.24 -2.45
N GLU A 829 11.90 26.90 -1.66
CA GLU A 829 13.07 26.13 -2.11
C GLU A 829 13.35 25.00 -1.09
N PRO A 830 12.56 23.91 -1.11
CA PRO A 830 12.59 22.87 -0.07
C PRO A 830 13.91 22.11 0.03
N GLU A 831 14.73 22.07 -1.01
CA GLU A 831 16.03 21.42 -1.00
C GLU A 831 17.09 22.16 -0.18
N LYS A 832 16.86 23.44 0.13
CA LYS A 832 17.84 24.29 0.83
C LYS A 832 17.88 23.99 2.32
N LEU A 833 19.09 24.06 2.89
CA LEU A 833 19.31 23.84 4.31
C LEU A 833 18.51 24.80 5.20
N ASP A 834 18.39 26.06 4.79
CA ASP A 834 17.65 27.07 5.55
C ASP A 834 16.15 26.73 5.61
N CYS A 835 15.60 26.14 4.54
CA CYS A 835 14.24 25.62 4.54
C CYS A 835 14.11 24.43 5.52
N VAL A 836 14.98 23.43 5.40
CA VAL A 836 15.02 22.27 6.31
C VAL A 836 15.08 22.70 7.77
N LYS A 837 15.99 23.62 8.11
CA LYS A 837 16.15 24.17 9.46
C LYS A 837 14.92 24.94 9.93
N ALA A 838 14.29 25.73 9.08
CA ALA A 838 13.09 26.48 9.43
C ALA A 838 11.88 25.56 9.71
N VAL A 839 11.70 24.52 8.91
CA VAL A 839 10.66 23.49 9.13
C VAL A 839 10.94 22.73 10.43
N ASN A 840 12.17 22.24 10.63
CA ASN A 840 12.57 21.53 11.84
C ASN A 840 12.39 22.37 13.10
N LYS A 841 12.79 23.65 13.06
CA LYS A 841 12.62 24.58 14.18
C LYS A 841 11.13 24.75 14.54
N THR A 842 10.27 24.94 13.55
CA THR A 842 8.82 25.08 13.78
C THR A 842 8.25 23.80 14.42
N ALA A 843 8.65 22.64 13.90
CA ALA A 843 8.21 21.34 14.39
C ALA A 843 8.70 21.05 15.82
N GLU A 844 9.92 21.45 16.18
CA GLU A 844 10.49 21.35 17.52
C GLU A 844 9.78 22.26 18.53
N GLU A 845 9.62 23.54 18.19
CA GLU A 845 8.89 24.50 19.03
C GLU A 845 7.44 24.06 19.24
N ASN A 846 6.79 23.52 18.21
CA ASN A 846 5.44 22.98 18.34
C ASN A 846 5.41 21.72 19.18
N TRP A 847 6.41 20.82 19.11
CA TRP A 847 6.47 19.66 19.98
C TRP A 847 6.60 20.04 21.46
N GLU A 848 7.44 21.03 21.78
CA GLU A 848 7.56 21.56 23.15
C GLU A 848 6.23 22.16 23.65
N LYS A 849 5.55 22.93 22.78
CA LYS A 849 4.22 23.48 23.08
C LYS A 849 3.17 22.37 23.18
N PHE A 850 3.23 21.34 22.35
CA PHE A 850 2.32 20.20 22.35
C PHE A 850 2.40 19.44 23.66
N THR A 851 3.63 19.15 24.12
CA THR A 851 3.91 18.36 25.31
C THR A 851 3.80 19.13 26.63
N SER A 852 3.81 20.47 26.60
CA SER A 852 3.67 21.35 27.77
C SER A 852 2.40 21.08 28.60
N GLU A 853 2.59 20.94 29.93
CA GLU A 853 1.53 20.81 30.95
C GLU A 853 0.48 21.92 30.84
N LYS A 854 0.91 23.17 30.66
CA LYS A 854 0.03 24.31 30.43
C LYS A 854 -0.32 24.42 28.95
N PHE A 855 -1.56 24.84 28.67
CA PHE A 855 -2.00 25.16 27.32
C PHE A 855 -1.12 26.22 26.68
N LYS A 856 -0.64 25.94 25.47
CA LYS A 856 0.08 26.87 24.60
C LYS A 856 -0.41 26.63 23.17
N SER A 857 -0.82 27.68 22.47
CA SER A 857 -1.21 27.59 21.07
C SER A 857 -0.04 27.14 20.19
N LEU A 858 -0.30 26.23 19.26
CA LEU A 858 0.67 25.79 18.26
C LEU A 858 0.74 26.80 17.09
N GLN A 859 1.84 26.76 16.33
CA GLN A 859 1.91 27.42 15.03
C GLN A 859 1.66 26.37 13.94
N GLY A 860 0.46 26.33 13.37
CA GLY A 860 0.06 25.21 12.50
C GLY A 860 0.01 23.90 13.28
N HIS A 861 0.27 22.79 12.59
CA HIS A 861 0.02 21.44 13.07
C HIS A 861 1.25 20.53 13.07
N ILE A 862 2.35 20.92 12.41
CA ILE A 862 3.54 20.09 12.29
C ILE A 862 4.24 19.93 13.65
N LEU A 863 4.57 18.69 13.97
CA LEU A 863 5.31 18.28 15.15
C LEU A 863 6.55 17.50 14.73
N LYS A 864 7.64 17.67 15.47
CA LYS A 864 8.79 16.77 15.37
C LYS A 864 8.28 15.36 15.70
N TYR A 865 8.57 14.37 14.85
CA TYR A 865 8.31 12.99 15.25
C TYR A 865 9.15 12.70 16.52
N PRO A 866 8.60 12.06 17.58
CA PRO A 866 9.21 12.05 18.92
C PRO A 866 10.42 11.11 19.08
N VAL A 867 11.37 11.23 18.16
CA VAL A 867 12.63 10.51 18.11
C VAL A 867 13.79 11.51 18.05
N GLN A 868 14.89 11.13 18.68
CA GLN A 868 16.17 11.78 18.55
C GLN A 868 17.07 10.95 17.64
N VAL A 869 17.74 11.62 16.71
CA VAL A 869 18.73 11.03 15.82
C VAL A 869 20.07 11.62 16.18
N ASP A 870 21.08 10.78 16.43
CA ASP A 870 22.45 11.26 16.64
C ASP A 870 23.23 11.34 15.32
N LYS A 871 24.44 11.91 15.39
CA LYS A 871 25.34 12.05 14.25
C LYS A 871 25.74 10.74 13.57
N ASN A 872 25.66 9.61 14.29
CA ASN A 872 25.96 8.28 13.78
C ASN A 872 24.71 7.60 13.18
N GLY A 873 23.58 8.31 13.13
CA GLY A 873 22.32 7.82 12.60
C GLY A 873 21.56 6.89 13.57
N LYS A 874 21.92 6.86 14.86
CA LYS A 874 21.18 6.07 15.86
C LYS A 874 19.87 6.77 16.20
N VAL A 875 18.78 6.02 16.14
CA VAL A 875 17.43 6.48 16.46
C VAL A 875 17.06 6.04 17.87
N ASN A 876 16.82 7.01 18.74
CA ASN A 876 16.35 6.80 20.11
C ASN A 876 15.01 7.53 20.31
N PRO A 877 14.19 7.14 21.30
CA PRO A 877 13.07 7.97 21.71
C PRO A 877 13.60 9.34 22.17
N LEU A 878 12.81 10.39 21.97
CA LEU A 878 13.16 11.71 22.51
C LEU A 878 13.22 11.63 24.06
N PRO A 879 14.27 12.16 24.73
CA PRO A 879 14.41 12.03 26.18
C PRO A 879 13.20 12.54 26.96
N GLY A 880 12.66 11.72 27.88
CA GLY A 880 11.46 12.04 28.66
C GLY A 880 10.14 11.83 27.91
N HIS A 881 10.21 11.35 26.67
CA HIS A 881 9.07 11.04 25.81
C HIS A 881 9.19 9.62 25.22
N GLU A 882 9.61 8.66 26.03
CA GLU A 882 9.73 7.25 25.64
C GLU A 882 8.36 6.64 25.29
N THR A 883 7.28 7.24 25.81
CA THR A 883 5.89 6.91 25.49
C THR A 883 5.13 8.12 24.98
N PHE A 884 4.08 7.90 24.20
CA PHE A 884 3.25 8.99 23.70
C PHE A 884 2.52 9.73 24.84
N PRO A 885 2.38 11.06 24.73
CA PRO A 885 1.68 11.86 25.73
C PRO A 885 0.22 11.42 25.90
N ASP A 886 -0.26 11.37 27.15
CA ASP A 886 -1.66 11.09 27.55
C ASP A 886 -2.18 9.67 27.34
N VAL A 887 -1.75 8.98 26.29
CA VAL A 887 -2.28 7.67 25.86
C VAL A 887 -1.30 6.51 26.07
N GLY A 888 -0.03 6.80 26.36
CA GLY A 888 1.01 5.80 26.60
C GLY A 888 1.42 5.03 25.33
N GLY A 889 2.01 3.84 25.50
CA GLY A 889 2.61 3.07 24.40
C GLY A 889 3.99 3.61 24.01
N LYS A 890 4.94 2.73 23.72
CA LYS A 890 6.32 3.14 23.41
C LYS A 890 6.40 3.76 22.03
N VAL A 891 7.12 4.87 21.88
CA VAL A 891 7.30 5.57 20.60
C VAL A 891 7.97 4.69 19.54
N LEU A 892 9.04 3.98 19.90
CA LEU A 892 9.74 3.04 19.02
C LEU A 892 9.12 1.62 19.03
N GLY A 893 7.93 1.48 19.61
CA GLY A 893 7.20 0.22 19.65
C GLY A 893 7.89 -0.91 20.42
N ALA A 894 7.38 -2.11 20.24
CA ALA A 894 7.93 -3.34 20.80
C ALA A 894 7.54 -4.56 19.94
N ARG A 895 8.41 -5.58 19.89
CA ARG A 895 8.07 -6.87 19.28
C ARG A 895 6.94 -7.55 20.03
N THR A 896 6.09 -8.26 19.28
CA THR A 896 5.01 -9.06 19.83
C THR A 896 5.02 -10.47 19.27
N THR A 897 3.99 -11.27 19.58
CA THR A 897 3.81 -12.64 19.09
C THR A 897 3.01 -12.71 17.79
N LEU A 898 2.62 -11.56 17.24
CA LEU A 898 1.85 -11.47 16.00
C LEU A 898 2.71 -11.93 14.80
N PRO A 899 2.09 -12.60 13.80
CA PRO A 899 2.76 -12.89 12.54
C PRO A 899 3.14 -11.61 11.79
N ASP A 900 4.42 -11.47 11.42
CA ASP A 900 4.96 -10.30 10.72
C ASP A 900 4.15 -9.94 9.45
N ALA A 901 3.59 -10.93 8.73
CA ALA A 901 2.77 -10.70 7.54
C ALA A 901 1.47 -9.91 7.79
N LEU A 902 1.02 -9.77 9.04
CA LEU A 902 -0.15 -8.95 9.41
C LEU A 902 0.21 -7.48 9.58
N THR A 903 1.41 -7.19 10.07
CA THR A 903 1.87 -5.86 10.52
C THR A 903 2.95 -5.24 9.63
N THR A 904 3.35 -5.92 8.55
CA THR A 904 4.33 -5.46 7.54
C THR A 904 3.75 -4.94 6.25
#